data_AF-A0A8S9YG37-F1
#
_entry.id   AF-A0A8S9YG37-F1
#
_cell.length_a   1.000
_cell.length_b   1.000
_cell.length_c   1.000
_cell.angle_alpha   90.00
_cell.angle_beta   90.00
_cell.angle_gamma   90.00
#
_symmetry.space_group_name_H-M   'P 1'
#
loop_
_entity.id
_entity.type
_entity.pdbx_description
1 polymer ?
#
loop_
_entity_poly.entity_id
_entity_poly.type
_entity_poly.pdbx_seq_one_letter_code
_entity_poly.pdbx_strand_id
1 'polypeptide(L)'
;MKGEDDSPDYIEISPRELPRYEIEEQLRFYKEELDKKDELIRDLTKLTAAGPSMLSARTLETKSGATEKLEEIRVKVEKLQHTIAENKEIIHEKNVTISELRAELESVRLENVSSIQRIEELEDLLQESTDQLTNYKNAEDQHDMILQALQKDVKLKSSKLLELKSQLRNRETNFQDKFQHLEADHKTIKSKVAEFAKLLDCTAEPDVCIAKLKKLIHAHCTNQTQLALKTDAAQAFEFEQRASRETIMRLSGELNKHQKEKEAALSKVLKAEEELQRFQAIYEQSEGRACLLSDRVKQLTVALQTARTEADERERKLTLLLDSVPGTKSQQCANEAADSHACLVTDVRCLTKEDIQAIHTFINNVNRWLEHTNGKSLPEILSFAWERIQEVVEMMKTQQMQVQELQQKIARMTSVNSKVRENEQYTQERIEQLEMQRATDGTTIDGLRQERNQLVDLICKLALAAKFEEPIGQSDYEILGETLLVRINQLQQGDTEKQAKQRLQISRLQRELHQAKERSESMELQISIMRRRLSEAQEHRFQTTTPASHTPTTLAASEKERNRLAKQLQQTREDADKLREEIVLLKARLLESSHDKLTQISHSKALRTAQTRLDELSRMHEEQKQNNRKMQLELEHCKKRYSTEVGKLQEQTEQLQQELKSKTEALEASRRSEEQLLDFRALLARHLGLDCEHLSVPDYEILVQVDKLVTAHQAEVNNFITTEKALQMVHNNYKAAHGDFPQQ
;
A
#
# COMPACT_ATOMS: atom_id res chain seq x y z
N MET A 1 -44.62 28.08 2.52
CA MET A 1 -45.73 29.04 2.32
C MET A 1 -46.86 28.30 1.65
N LYS A 2 -48.12 28.71 1.85
CA LYS A 2 -49.20 28.33 0.91
C LYS A 2 -49.09 29.26 -0.30
N GLY A 3 -49.20 28.71 -1.50
CA GLY A 3 -49.67 29.45 -2.67
C GLY A 3 -51.14 29.09 -2.84
N GLU A 4 -51.97 30.11 -3.02
CA GLU A 4 -53.32 29.96 -3.58
C GLU A 4 -53.18 30.09 -5.10
N ASP A 5 -53.92 29.29 -5.86
CA ASP A 5 -53.88 29.31 -7.32
C ASP A 5 -55.30 29.19 -7.86
N ASP A 6 -56.06 30.28 -7.70
CA ASP A 6 -57.38 30.46 -8.32
C ASP A 6 -57.16 30.89 -9.79
N SER A 7 -57.35 29.96 -10.72
CA SER A 7 -57.54 30.26 -12.14
C SER A 7 -58.87 29.67 -12.61
N PRO A 8 -59.72 30.43 -13.34
CA PRO A 8 -61.03 29.95 -13.77
C PRO A 8 -60.92 28.97 -14.94
N ASP A 9 -61.79 27.96 -14.97
CA ASP A 9 -61.96 27.04 -16.10
C ASP A 9 -62.42 27.78 -17.37
N TYR A 10 -61.46 28.25 -18.16
CA TYR A 10 -61.69 28.57 -19.57
C TYR A 10 -61.75 27.26 -20.35
N ILE A 11 -62.96 26.82 -20.67
CA ILE A 11 -63.18 25.70 -21.60
C ILE A 11 -62.72 26.17 -22.99
N GLU A 12 -61.53 25.74 -23.41
CA GLU A 12 -61.07 25.90 -24.78
C GLU A 12 -61.95 25.05 -25.72
N ILE A 13 -62.95 25.69 -26.32
CA ILE A 13 -63.69 25.10 -27.44
C ILE A 13 -62.72 24.94 -28.60
N SER A 14 -62.40 23.69 -28.95
CA SER A 14 -61.36 23.39 -29.93
C SER A 14 -61.75 23.94 -31.32
N PRO A 15 -60.82 24.56 -32.07
CA PRO A 15 -61.07 24.97 -33.46
C PRO A 15 -61.50 23.82 -34.39
N ARG A 16 -61.33 22.55 -33.99
CA ARG A 16 -61.85 21.36 -34.71
C ARG A 16 -63.37 21.18 -34.59
N GLU A 17 -64.05 21.81 -33.63
CA GLU A 17 -65.48 21.56 -33.35
C GLU A 17 -66.43 22.51 -34.09
N LEU A 18 -66.05 23.77 -34.34
CA LEU A 18 -66.89 24.72 -35.08
C LEU A 18 -67.34 24.16 -36.46
N PRO A 19 -66.45 23.59 -37.31
CA PRO A 19 -66.88 23.05 -38.60
C PRO A 19 -67.83 21.85 -38.46
N ARG A 20 -67.71 21.04 -37.40
CA ARG A 20 -68.63 19.92 -37.16
C ARG A 20 -70.02 20.41 -36.78
N TYR A 21 -70.12 21.39 -35.88
CA TYR A 21 -71.42 21.94 -35.48
C TYR A 21 -72.16 22.54 -36.68
N GLU A 22 -71.48 23.36 -37.49
CA GLU A 22 -72.06 23.97 -38.69
C GLU A 22 -72.51 22.91 -39.71
N ILE A 23 -71.73 21.85 -39.93
CA ILE A 23 -72.11 20.74 -40.83
C ILE A 23 -73.30 19.95 -40.26
N GLU A 24 -73.37 19.68 -38.95
CA GLU A 24 -74.52 19.01 -38.35
C GLU A 24 -75.80 19.87 -38.33
N GLU A 25 -75.67 21.20 -38.27
CA GLU A 25 -76.80 22.13 -38.40
C GLU A 25 -77.29 22.19 -39.86
N GLN A 26 -76.38 22.26 -40.84
CA GLN A 26 -76.71 22.14 -42.26
C GLN A 26 -77.36 20.79 -42.59
N LEU A 27 -76.85 19.67 -42.07
CA LEU A 27 -77.44 18.35 -42.27
C LEU A 27 -78.84 18.24 -41.64
N ARG A 28 -79.09 18.87 -40.48
CA ARG A 28 -80.43 18.98 -39.90
C ARG A 28 -81.36 19.81 -40.78
N PHE A 29 -80.90 20.98 -41.26
CA PHE A 29 -81.66 21.84 -42.17
C PHE A 29 -82.06 21.12 -43.46
N TYR A 30 -81.10 20.47 -44.15
CA TYR A 30 -81.37 19.73 -45.38
C TYR A 30 -82.26 18.51 -45.14
N LYS A 31 -82.17 17.86 -43.97
CA LYS A 31 -83.04 16.74 -43.62
C LYS A 31 -84.48 17.20 -43.38
N GLU A 32 -84.68 18.29 -42.64
CA GLU A 32 -86.00 18.92 -42.52
C GLU A 32 -86.55 19.39 -43.88
N GLU A 33 -85.70 19.92 -44.76
CA GLU A 33 -86.12 20.37 -46.09
C GLU A 33 -86.51 19.18 -46.99
N LEU A 34 -85.83 18.03 -46.85
CA LEU A 34 -86.22 16.75 -47.45
C LEU A 34 -87.54 16.23 -46.89
N ASP A 35 -87.72 16.19 -45.57
CA ASP A 35 -88.97 15.75 -44.94
C ASP A 35 -90.16 16.62 -45.39
N LYS A 36 -89.96 17.95 -45.49
CA LYS A 36 -90.95 18.91 -46.04
C LYS A 36 -91.23 18.66 -47.53
N LYS A 37 -90.23 18.29 -48.33
CA LYS A 37 -90.39 17.92 -49.74
C LYS A 37 -91.11 16.59 -49.91
N ASP A 38 -90.82 15.58 -49.10
CA ASP A 38 -91.50 14.29 -49.10
C ASP A 38 -92.94 14.36 -48.57
N GLU A 39 -93.24 15.33 -47.69
CA GLU A 39 -94.60 15.64 -47.29
C GLU A 39 -95.36 16.40 -48.40
N LEU A 40 -94.72 17.36 -49.06
CA LEU A 40 -95.28 18.04 -50.24
C LEU A 40 -95.52 17.05 -51.40
N ILE A 41 -94.62 16.08 -51.62
CA ILE A 41 -94.79 15.00 -52.60
C ILE A 41 -95.94 14.08 -52.19
N ARG A 42 -96.09 13.75 -50.90
CA ARG A 42 -97.26 13.00 -50.38
C ARG A 42 -98.56 13.73 -50.66
N ASP A 43 -98.62 15.04 -50.44
CA ASP A 43 -99.84 15.83 -50.64
C ASP A 43 -100.14 16.10 -52.11
N LEU A 44 -99.12 16.33 -52.95
CA LEU A 44 -99.27 16.33 -54.41
C LEU A 44 -99.78 14.97 -54.91
N THR A 45 -99.26 13.86 -54.38
CA THR A 45 -99.71 12.50 -54.76
C THR A 45 -101.18 12.29 -54.37
N LYS A 46 -101.60 12.70 -53.16
CA LYS A 46 -103.01 12.70 -52.73
C LYS A 46 -103.89 13.55 -53.65
N LEU A 47 -103.42 14.75 -54.04
CA LEU A 47 -104.15 15.67 -54.92
C LEU A 47 -104.27 15.15 -56.36
N THR A 48 -103.25 14.45 -56.88
CA THR A 48 -103.33 13.80 -58.21
C THR A 48 -104.18 12.53 -58.25
N ALA A 49 -104.49 11.93 -57.09
CA ALA A 49 -105.37 10.76 -57.02
C ALA A 49 -106.88 11.09 -57.10
N ALA A 50 -107.25 12.38 -57.07
CA ALA A 50 -108.64 12.86 -57.10
C ALA A 50 -108.88 13.86 -58.24
N GLY A 51 -108.76 13.38 -59.49
CA GLY A 51 -108.79 14.22 -60.70
C GLY A 51 -110.09 15.00 -60.94
N PRO A 52 -110.04 16.33 -61.16
CA PRO A 52 -111.22 17.12 -61.52
C PRO A 52 -111.67 16.94 -62.98
N SER A 53 -112.89 16.46 -63.16
CA SER A 53 -113.85 16.76 -64.24
C SER A 53 -113.32 17.44 -65.53
N MET A 54 -113.01 16.65 -66.57
CA MET A 54 -112.94 17.15 -67.95
C MET A 54 -114.32 17.63 -68.44
N LEU A 55 -114.35 18.76 -69.15
CA LEU A 55 -115.58 19.42 -69.60
C LEU A 55 -116.16 18.86 -70.90
N SER A 56 -117.49 18.89 -70.97
CA SER A 56 -118.33 19.03 -72.17
C SER A 56 -118.30 17.96 -73.28
N ALA A 57 -119.44 17.30 -73.46
CA ALA A 57 -119.90 16.81 -74.76
C ALA A 57 -121.45 16.83 -74.86
N ARG A 58 -122.05 18.03 -74.89
CA ARG A 58 -123.46 18.17 -75.32
C ARG A 58 -123.54 18.07 -76.84
N THR A 59 -124.32 17.12 -77.37
CA THR A 59 -124.98 17.27 -78.67
C THR A 59 -126.20 16.36 -78.73
N LEU A 60 -127.25 16.81 -79.43
CA LEU A 60 -128.46 16.02 -79.65
C LEU A 60 -128.25 15.00 -80.78
N GLU A 61 -129.18 14.05 -80.79
CA GLU A 61 -129.77 13.22 -81.86
C GLU A 61 -129.33 13.35 -83.34
N THR A 62 -129.79 12.37 -84.14
CA THR A 62 -129.85 12.33 -85.62
C THR A 62 -128.59 11.90 -86.41
N LYS A 63 -128.37 10.57 -86.42
CA LYS A 63 -128.13 9.73 -87.61
C LYS A 63 -127.36 10.33 -88.82
N SER A 64 -126.05 10.53 -88.71
CA SER A 64 -125.06 10.28 -89.80
C SER A 64 -123.63 10.31 -89.23
N GLY A 65 -122.65 9.70 -89.90
CA GLY A 65 -121.22 9.85 -89.56
C GLY A 65 -120.65 8.87 -88.52
N ALA A 66 -120.59 7.57 -88.86
CA ALA A 66 -119.81 6.59 -88.09
C ALA A 66 -118.30 6.60 -88.44
N THR A 67 -117.96 6.97 -89.67
CA THR A 67 -116.58 7.01 -90.20
C THR A 67 -115.76 8.17 -89.67
N GLU A 68 -116.35 9.36 -89.61
CA GLU A 68 -115.69 10.60 -89.19
C GLU A 68 -115.22 10.54 -87.72
N LYS A 69 -116.02 9.92 -86.86
CA LYS A 69 -115.66 9.64 -85.46
C LYS A 69 -114.57 8.58 -85.31
N LEU A 70 -114.49 7.61 -86.23
CA LEU A 70 -113.40 6.64 -86.25
C LEU A 70 -112.07 7.31 -86.61
N GLU A 71 -112.06 8.22 -87.59
CA GLU A 71 -110.83 8.94 -87.95
C GLU A 71 -110.42 9.96 -86.88
N GLU A 72 -111.39 10.61 -86.21
CA GLU A 72 -111.10 11.48 -85.06
C GLU A 72 -110.49 10.69 -83.88
N ILE A 73 -110.97 9.47 -83.62
CA ILE A 73 -110.35 8.53 -82.66
C ILE A 73 -108.96 8.11 -83.14
N ARG A 74 -108.78 7.82 -84.43
CA ARG A 74 -107.51 7.39 -85.01
C ARG A 74 -106.42 8.47 -84.88
N VAL A 75 -106.73 9.72 -85.22
CA VAL A 75 -105.82 10.87 -85.02
C VAL A 75 -105.51 11.11 -83.54
N LYS A 76 -106.46 10.86 -82.62
CA LYS A 76 -106.20 10.90 -81.17
C LYS A 76 -105.27 9.76 -80.73
N VAL A 77 -105.44 8.55 -81.26
CA VAL A 77 -104.56 7.41 -81.00
C VAL A 77 -103.15 7.65 -81.53
N GLU A 78 -102.99 8.18 -82.75
CA GLU A 78 -101.68 8.51 -83.34
C GLU A 78 -100.97 9.61 -82.52
N LYS A 79 -101.69 10.64 -82.06
CA LYS A 79 -101.15 11.66 -81.15
C LYS A 79 -100.75 11.08 -79.79
N LEU A 80 -101.54 10.17 -79.22
CA LEU A 80 -101.19 9.47 -77.98
C LEU A 80 -100.00 8.51 -78.16
N GLN A 81 -99.86 7.87 -79.32
CA GLN A 81 -98.69 7.05 -79.64
C GLN A 81 -97.42 7.90 -79.78
N HIS A 82 -97.53 9.08 -80.38
CA HIS A 82 -96.42 10.04 -80.47
C HIS A 82 -95.98 10.52 -79.09
N THR A 83 -96.91 10.97 -78.22
CA THR A 83 -96.54 11.40 -76.86
C THR A 83 -96.07 10.24 -75.99
N ILE A 84 -96.52 9.00 -76.22
CA ILE A 84 -95.95 7.80 -75.57
C ILE A 84 -94.51 7.54 -76.06
N ALA A 85 -94.18 7.84 -77.31
CA ALA A 85 -92.80 7.74 -77.81
C ALA A 85 -91.89 8.84 -77.21
N GLU A 86 -92.33 10.10 -77.22
CA GLU A 86 -91.62 11.23 -76.60
C GLU A 86 -91.38 10.99 -75.11
N ASN A 87 -92.40 10.55 -74.36
CA ASN A 87 -92.24 10.22 -72.94
C ASN A 87 -91.28 9.05 -72.71
N LYS A 88 -91.21 8.05 -73.61
CA LYS A 88 -90.21 6.98 -73.52
C LYS A 88 -88.79 7.48 -73.78
N GLU A 89 -88.61 8.41 -74.71
CA GLU A 89 -87.32 9.03 -75.00
C GLU A 89 -86.84 9.90 -73.83
N ILE A 90 -87.71 10.73 -73.26
CA ILE A 90 -87.45 11.50 -72.02
C ILE A 90 -87.12 10.56 -70.85
N ILE A 91 -87.88 9.47 -70.67
CA ILE A 91 -87.59 8.47 -69.63
C ILE A 91 -86.23 7.79 -69.89
N HIS A 92 -85.86 7.54 -71.14
CA HIS A 92 -84.55 6.97 -71.47
C HIS A 92 -83.41 7.95 -71.16
N GLU A 93 -83.53 9.21 -71.58
CA GLU A 93 -82.58 10.29 -71.25
C GLU A 93 -82.40 10.43 -69.74
N LYS A 94 -83.49 10.49 -68.96
CA LYS A 94 -83.39 10.60 -67.50
C LYS A 94 -82.77 9.35 -66.86
N ASN A 95 -83.04 8.15 -67.37
CA ASN A 95 -82.37 6.93 -66.91
C ASN A 95 -80.86 6.94 -67.23
N VAL A 96 -80.43 7.51 -68.35
CA VAL A 96 -78.99 7.72 -68.66
C VAL A 96 -78.38 8.68 -67.65
N THR A 97 -78.96 9.88 -67.45
CA THR A 97 -78.42 10.85 -66.47
C THR A 97 -78.40 10.31 -65.02
N ILE A 98 -79.37 9.48 -64.64
CA ILE A 98 -79.39 8.79 -63.34
C ILE A 98 -78.26 7.75 -63.25
N SER A 99 -77.91 7.09 -64.35
CA SER A 99 -76.78 6.15 -64.40
C SER A 99 -75.43 6.86 -64.35
N GLU A 100 -75.30 8.03 -64.98
CA GLU A 100 -74.10 8.86 -64.96
C GLU A 100 -73.85 9.42 -63.56
N LEU A 101 -74.86 10.07 -62.95
CA LEU A 101 -74.79 10.59 -61.57
C LEU A 101 -74.49 9.49 -60.54
N ARG A 102 -74.92 8.24 -60.76
CA ARG A 102 -74.57 7.09 -59.90
C ARG A 102 -73.10 6.68 -60.05
N ALA A 103 -72.54 6.76 -61.26
CA ALA A 103 -71.12 6.47 -61.50
C ALA A 103 -70.22 7.56 -60.89
N GLU A 104 -70.60 8.83 -61.03
CA GLU A 104 -69.93 9.96 -60.37
C GLU A 104 -69.96 9.83 -58.85
N LEU A 105 -71.13 9.48 -58.27
CA LEU A 105 -71.29 9.30 -56.83
C LEU A 105 -70.39 8.18 -56.29
N GLU A 106 -70.31 7.01 -56.95
CA GLU A 106 -69.41 5.93 -56.52
C GLU A 106 -67.93 6.28 -56.73
N SER A 107 -67.58 7.08 -57.76
CA SER A 107 -66.21 7.62 -57.93
C SER A 107 -65.81 8.50 -56.74
N VAL A 108 -66.66 9.47 -56.37
CA VAL A 108 -66.45 10.33 -55.19
C VAL A 108 -66.46 9.50 -53.90
N ARG A 109 -67.23 8.41 -53.83
CA ARG A 109 -67.22 7.48 -52.68
C ARG A 109 -65.88 6.75 -52.55
N LEU A 110 -65.29 6.30 -53.65
CA LEU A 110 -63.98 5.66 -53.70
C LEU A 110 -62.84 6.63 -53.36
N GLU A 111 -62.90 7.86 -53.89
CA GLU A 111 -61.94 8.93 -53.55
C GLU A 111 -61.99 9.29 -52.07
N ASN A 112 -63.19 9.37 -51.47
CA ASN A 112 -63.35 9.58 -50.02
C ASN A 112 -62.78 8.41 -49.21
N VAL A 113 -63.00 7.16 -49.60
CA VAL A 113 -62.40 5.99 -48.91
C VAL A 113 -60.86 6.03 -48.98
N SER A 114 -60.30 6.33 -50.15
CA SER A 114 -58.84 6.50 -50.30
C SER A 114 -58.29 7.68 -49.49
N SER A 115 -59.09 8.75 -49.32
CA SER A 115 -58.71 9.92 -48.53
C SER A 115 -58.75 9.63 -47.03
N ILE A 116 -59.74 8.85 -46.56
CA ILE A 116 -59.83 8.40 -45.16
C ILE A 116 -58.65 7.48 -44.83
N GLN A 117 -58.36 6.48 -45.68
CA GLN A 117 -57.19 5.61 -45.50
C GLN A 117 -55.88 6.41 -45.43
N ARG A 118 -55.74 7.45 -46.26
CA ARG A 118 -54.55 8.32 -46.22
C ARG A 118 -54.49 9.23 -44.98
N ILE A 119 -55.62 9.53 -44.34
CA ILE A 119 -55.65 10.22 -43.04
C ILE A 119 -55.25 9.23 -41.93
N GLU A 120 -55.79 8.01 -41.92
CA GLU A 120 -55.43 6.95 -40.97
C GLU A 120 -53.92 6.67 -41.01
N GLU A 121 -53.32 6.50 -42.21
CA GLU A 121 -51.86 6.37 -42.39
C GLU A 121 -51.05 7.55 -41.82
N LEU A 122 -51.60 8.77 -41.84
CA LEU A 122 -50.93 9.97 -41.33
C LEU A 122 -51.12 10.15 -39.82
N GLU A 123 -52.23 9.70 -39.26
CA GLU A 123 -52.47 9.69 -37.82
C GLU A 123 -51.64 8.59 -37.13
N ASP A 124 -51.48 7.41 -37.74
CA ASP A 124 -50.55 6.36 -37.28
C ASP A 124 -49.09 6.85 -37.28
N LEU A 125 -48.63 7.48 -38.37
CA LEU A 125 -47.27 8.06 -38.44
C LEU A 125 -47.06 9.22 -37.46
N LEU A 126 -48.10 10.01 -37.18
CA LEU A 126 -48.05 11.05 -36.16
C LEU A 126 -47.91 10.42 -34.76
N GLN A 127 -48.70 9.37 -34.46
CA GLN A 127 -48.64 8.66 -33.19
C GLN A 127 -47.26 8.03 -32.97
N GLU A 128 -46.70 7.34 -33.99
CA GLU A 128 -45.35 6.76 -33.91
C GLU A 128 -44.30 7.85 -33.62
N SER A 129 -44.40 9.01 -34.28
CA SER A 129 -43.52 10.15 -34.02
C SER A 129 -43.66 10.70 -32.59
N THR A 130 -44.88 10.76 -32.03
CA THR A 130 -45.09 11.15 -30.62
C THR A 130 -44.58 10.11 -29.63
N ASP A 131 -44.69 8.82 -29.95
CA ASP A 131 -44.16 7.73 -29.12
C ASP A 131 -42.62 7.75 -29.14
N GLN A 132 -42.00 8.03 -30.28
CA GLN A 132 -40.55 8.26 -30.37
C GLN A 132 -40.12 9.47 -29.52
N LEU A 133 -40.81 10.61 -29.62
CA LEU A 133 -40.52 11.82 -28.82
C LEU A 133 -40.67 11.60 -27.31
N THR A 134 -41.71 10.89 -26.86
CA THR A 134 -41.86 10.57 -25.43
C THR A 134 -40.78 9.59 -24.95
N ASN A 135 -40.36 8.63 -25.77
CA ASN A 135 -39.23 7.76 -25.46
C ASN A 135 -37.89 8.52 -25.36
N TYR A 136 -37.62 9.48 -26.25
CA TYR A 136 -36.45 10.35 -26.14
C TYR A 136 -36.47 11.17 -24.85
N LYS A 137 -37.61 11.76 -24.49
CA LYS A 137 -37.76 12.51 -23.23
C LYS A 137 -37.56 11.62 -22.00
N ASN A 138 -38.14 10.42 -22.00
CA ASN A 138 -37.94 9.44 -20.92
C ASN A 138 -36.46 9.03 -20.76
N ALA A 139 -35.69 9.03 -21.85
CA ALA A 139 -34.24 8.78 -21.81
C ALA A 139 -33.45 10.02 -21.34
N GLU A 140 -33.86 11.23 -21.71
CA GLU A 140 -33.33 12.49 -21.21
C GLU A 140 -33.49 12.61 -19.69
N ASP A 141 -34.70 12.40 -19.16
CA ASP A 141 -34.99 12.40 -17.71
C ASP A 141 -34.13 11.37 -16.96
N GLN A 142 -33.91 10.18 -17.55
CA GLN A 142 -33.02 9.15 -16.97
C GLN A 142 -31.55 9.56 -16.99
N HIS A 143 -31.06 10.14 -18.08
CA HIS A 143 -29.71 10.66 -18.16
C HIS A 143 -29.47 11.79 -17.15
N ASP A 144 -30.47 12.65 -16.94
CA ASP A 144 -30.36 13.77 -15.99
C ASP A 144 -30.37 13.28 -14.53
N MET A 145 -31.17 12.26 -14.20
CA MET A 145 -31.08 11.56 -12.91
C MET A 145 -29.68 10.96 -12.66
N ILE A 146 -29.07 10.33 -13.68
CA ILE A 146 -27.72 9.78 -13.61
C ILE A 146 -26.68 10.91 -13.46
N LEU A 147 -26.83 12.00 -14.21
CA LEU A 147 -25.95 13.18 -14.15
C LEU A 147 -25.98 13.80 -12.74
N GLN A 148 -27.17 13.99 -12.15
CA GLN A 148 -27.33 14.51 -10.80
C GLN A 148 -26.73 13.58 -9.74
N ALA A 149 -26.88 12.26 -9.90
CA ALA A 149 -26.24 11.28 -9.02
C ALA A 149 -24.71 11.33 -9.09
N LEU A 150 -24.14 11.40 -10.30
CA LEU A 150 -22.70 11.54 -10.53
C LEU A 150 -22.16 12.87 -9.98
N GLN A 151 -22.87 13.99 -10.18
CA GLN A 151 -22.51 15.27 -9.58
C GLN A 151 -22.49 15.23 -8.05
N LYS A 152 -23.43 14.50 -7.43
CA LYS A 152 -23.50 14.33 -5.96
C LYS A 152 -22.33 13.49 -5.45
N ASP A 153 -21.99 12.41 -6.13
CA ASP A 153 -20.82 11.57 -5.82
C ASP A 153 -19.49 12.34 -6.01
N VAL A 154 -19.34 13.11 -7.09
CA VAL A 154 -18.17 13.98 -7.31
C VAL A 154 -18.03 15.03 -6.20
N LYS A 155 -19.14 15.63 -5.74
CA LYS A 155 -19.15 16.57 -4.60
C LYS A 155 -18.72 15.89 -3.29
N LEU A 156 -19.21 14.68 -3.02
CA LEU A 156 -18.83 13.88 -1.83
C LEU A 156 -17.35 13.43 -1.86
N LYS A 157 -16.86 12.97 -3.01
CA LYS A 157 -15.45 12.62 -3.21
C LYS A 157 -14.55 13.84 -3.07
N SER A 158 -14.95 14.99 -3.59
CA SER A 158 -14.21 16.25 -3.47
C SER A 158 -14.10 16.74 -2.02
N SER A 159 -15.18 16.68 -1.23
CA SER A 159 -15.13 17.05 0.19
C SER A 159 -14.30 16.06 1.01
N LYS A 160 -14.40 14.75 0.74
CA LYS A 160 -13.55 13.75 1.42
C LYS A 160 -12.08 13.89 1.06
N LEU A 161 -11.75 14.24 -0.17
CA LEU A 161 -10.38 14.53 -0.62
C LEU A 161 -9.82 15.77 0.10
N LEU A 162 -10.64 16.81 0.31
CA LEU A 162 -10.24 17.98 1.09
C LEU A 162 -9.99 17.65 2.57
N GLU A 163 -10.84 16.82 3.18
CA GLU A 163 -10.67 16.32 4.54
C GLU A 163 -9.39 15.47 4.69
N LEU A 164 -9.12 14.57 3.74
CA LEU A 164 -7.88 13.78 3.74
C LEU A 164 -6.65 14.70 3.56
N LYS A 165 -6.73 15.74 2.74
CA LYS A 165 -5.67 16.77 2.58
C LYS A 165 -5.49 17.70 3.79
N SER A 166 -6.43 17.76 4.74
CA SER A 166 -6.21 18.45 6.03
C SER A 166 -5.69 17.48 7.08
N GLN A 167 -6.19 16.24 7.14
CA GLN A 167 -5.64 15.19 8.02
C GLN A 167 -4.17 14.87 7.70
N LEU A 168 -3.78 14.84 6.42
CA LEU A 168 -2.41 14.58 6.00
C LEU A 168 -1.48 15.72 6.43
N ARG A 169 -1.84 16.99 6.15
CA ARG A 169 -1.07 18.16 6.61
C ARG A 169 -0.96 18.25 8.13
N ASN A 170 -2.03 17.91 8.85
CA ASN A 170 -1.98 17.83 10.32
C ASN A 170 -1.08 16.70 10.82
N ARG A 171 -0.85 15.64 10.04
CA ARG A 171 0.16 14.61 10.37
C ARG A 171 1.57 15.08 10.03
N GLU A 172 1.77 15.74 8.90
CA GLU A 172 3.06 16.33 8.51
C GLU A 172 3.57 17.31 9.57
N THR A 173 2.75 18.26 10.05
CA THR A 173 3.16 19.16 11.15
C THR A 173 3.48 18.39 12.43
N ASN A 174 2.62 17.46 12.84
CA ASN A 174 2.87 16.59 14.00
C ASN A 174 4.12 15.69 13.87
N PHE A 175 4.64 15.44 12.66
CA PHE A 175 5.93 14.79 12.45
C PHE A 175 7.09 15.78 12.44
N GLN A 176 6.91 16.96 11.83
CA GLN A 176 7.86 18.08 11.84
C GLN A 176 8.21 18.49 13.28
N ASP A 177 7.20 18.67 14.14
CA ASP A 177 7.36 19.10 15.53
C ASP A 177 8.10 18.02 16.36
N LYS A 178 7.76 16.75 16.16
CA LYS A 178 8.45 15.61 16.80
C LYS A 178 9.90 15.48 16.33
N PHE A 179 10.17 15.73 15.04
CA PHE A 179 11.52 15.72 14.51
C PHE A 179 12.36 16.83 15.14
N GLN A 180 11.83 18.05 15.23
CA GLN A 180 12.51 19.17 15.90
C GLN A 180 12.80 18.87 17.38
N HIS A 181 11.85 18.27 18.11
CA HIS A 181 12.06 17.85 19.50
C HIS A 181 13.17 16.79 19.62
N LEU A 182 13.14 15.75 18.79
CA LEU A 182 14.18 14.71 18.78
C LEU A 182 15.55 15.26 18.38
N GLU A 183 15.62 16.25 17.48
CA GLU A 183 16.86 16.93 17.12
C GLU A 183 17.41 17.77 18.29
N ALA A 184 16.54 18.43 19.06
CA ALA A 184 16.90 19.16 20.28
C ALA A 184 17.39 18.22 21.40
N ASP A 185 16.73 17.08 21.60
CA ASP A 185 17.16 16.05 22.55
C ASP A 185 18.52 15.45 22.14
N HIS A 186 18.71 15.14 20.86
CA HIS A 186 19.98 14.65 20.33
C HIS A 186 21.11 15.68 20.51
N LYS A 187 20.86 16.97 20.26
CA LYS A 187 21.82 18.07 20.56
C LYS A 187 22.16 18.12 22.06
N THR A 188 21.16 17.95 22.93
CA THR A 188 21.33 17.96 24.39
C THR A 188 22.15 16.75 24.88
N ILE A 189 21.86 15.55 24.37
CA ILE A 189 22.63 14.33 24.64
C ILE A 189 24.07 14.50 24.15
N LYS A 190 24.29 15.07 22.95
CA LYS A 190 25.62 15.31 22.40
C LYS A 190 26.45 16.29 23.25
N SER A 191 25.84 17.32 23.86
CA SER A 191 26.53 18.18 24.85
C SER A 191 26.98 17.38 26.06
N LYS A 192 26.07 16.61 26.67
CA LYS A 192 26.36 15.77 27.84
C LYS A 192 27.46 14.75 27.56
N VAL A 193 27.47 14.12 26.38
CA VAL A 193 28.54 13.20 25.95
C VAL A 193 29.88 13.93 25.82
N ALA A 194 29.90 15.15 25.28
CA ALA A 194 31.12 15.96 25.21
C ALA A 194 31.61 16.45 26.60
N GLU A 195 30.71 16.66 27.55
CA GLU A 195 31.03 16.95 28.95
C GLU A 195 31.63 15.72 29.66
N PHE A 196 31.01 14.54 29.51
CA PHE A 196 31.55 13.27 30.00
C PHE A 196 32.91 12.93 29.36
N ALA A 197 33.10 13.21 28.07
CA ALA A 197 34.37 12.97 27.38
C ALA A 197 35.51 13.86 27.90
N LYS A 198 35.22 15.11 28.29
CA LYS A 198 36.17 15.98 28.99
C LYS A 198 36.51 15.44 30.38
N LEU A 199 35.51 15.01 31.16
CA LEU A 199 35.73 14.40 32.48
C LEU A 199 36.53 13.09 32.42
N LEU A 200 36.51 12.41 31.28
CA LEU A 200 37.24 11.16 31.04
C LEU A 200 38.54 11.34 30.26
N ASP A 201 38.93 12.53 29.80
CA ASP A 201 40.03 12.77 28.86
C ASP A 201 40.00 11.83 27.63
N CYS A 202 38.90 11.84 26.85
CA CYS A 202 38.77 11.03 25.64
C CYS A 202 37.99 11.75 24.51
N THR A 203 37.82 11.08 23.35
CA THR A 203 36.98 11.59 22.26
C THR A 203 35.51 11.68 22.68
N ALA A 204 34.78 12.62 22.09
CA ALA A 204 33.36 12.87 22.39
C ALA A 204 32.40 11.86 21.72
N GLU A 205 32.73 10.58 21.86
CA GLU A 205 32.01 9.44 21.27
C GLU A 205 31.51 8.52 22.39
N PRO A 206 30.21 8.16 22.44
CA PRO A 206 29.65 7.41 23.57
C PRO A 206 30.38 6.11 23.87
N ASP A 207 30.73 5.34 22.83
CA ASP A 207 31.40 4.04 22.98
C ASP A 207 32.82 4.17 23.52
N VAL A 208 33.55 5.23 23.16
CA VAL A 208 34.91 5.49 23.67
C VAL A 208 34.85 5.94 25.13
N CYS A 209 33.90 6.80 25.50
CA CYS A 209 33.61 7.16 26.88
C CYS A 209 33.28 5.92 27.73
N ILE A 210 32.36 5.07 27.26
CA ILE A 210 31.95 3.84 27.94
C ILE A 210 33.12 2.84 28.04
N ALA A 211 33.93 2.70 27.00
CA ALA A 211 35.11 1.82 27.02
C ALA A 211 36.19 2.32 28.00
N LYS A 212 36.44 3.64 28.08
CA LYS A 212 37.40 4.20 29.05
C LYS A 212 36.87 4.10 30.48
N LEU A 213 35.58 4.36 30.71
CA LEU A 213 34.92 4.16 32.00
C LEU A 213 35.00 2.69 32.47
N LYS A 214 34.70 1.72 31.59
CA LYS A 214 34.84 0.28 31.90
C LYS A 214 36.28 -0.09 32.30
N LYS A 215 37.29 0.46 31.61
CA LYS A 215 38.71 0.26 31.97
C LYS A 215 39.05 0.86 33.34
N LEU A 216 38.56 2.07 33.65
CA LEU A 216 38.78 2.72 34.94
C LEU A 216 38.10 1.96 36.09
N ILE A 217 36.86 1.47 35.90
CA ILE A 217 36.15 0.64 36.88
C ILE A 217 36.92 -0.68 37.13
N HIS A 218 37.36 -1.36 36.07
CA HIS A 218 38.12 -2.60 36.22
C HIS A 218 39.47 -2.40 36.92
N ALA A 219 40.18 -1.30 36.60
CA ALA A 219 41.40 -0.92 37.30
C ALA A 219 41.14 -0.58 38.78
N HIS A 220 40.06 0.13 39.10
CA HIS A 220 39.65 0.40 40.48
C HIS A 220 39.37 -0.89 41.25
N CYS A 221 38.57 -1.80 40.71
CA CYS A 221 38.29 -3.10 41.34
C CYS A 221 39.58 -3.91 41.55
N THR A 222 40.48 -3.96 40.56
CA THR A 222 41.77 -4.65 40.67
C THR A 222 42.64 -4.04 41.79
N ASN A 223 42.73 -2.71 41.86
CA ASN A 223 43.47 -2.00 42.90
C ASN A 223 42.85 -2.22 44.28
N GLN A 224 41.52 -2.28 44.38
CA GLN A 224 40.79 -2.56 45.61
C GLN A 224 41.05 -3.99 46.12
N THR A 225 41.07 -5.00 45.23
CA THR A 225 41.46 -6.36 45.57
C THR A 225 42.94 -6.44 46.00
N GLN A 226 43.84 -5.74 45.30
CA GLN A 226 45.25 -5.67 45.72
C GLN A 226 45.42 -4.99 47.08
N LEU A 227 44.67 -3.92 47.36
CA LEU A 227 44.69 -3.22 48.65
C LEU A 227 44.20 -4.12 49.79
N ALA A 228 43.12 -4.90 49.56
CA ALA A 228 42.65 -5.91 50.52
C ALA A 228 43.76 -6.94 50.81
N LEU A 229 44.31 -7.60 49.77
CA LEU A 229 45.38 -8.59 49.92
C LEU A 229 46.65 -8.03 50.62
N LYS A 230 46.97 -6.75 50.40
CA LYS A 230 48.08 -6.07 51.11
C LYS A 230 47.73 -5.73 52.56
N THR A 231 46.47 -5.44 52.85
CA THR A 231 45.98 -5.21 54.22
C THR A 231 45.99 -6.52 55.01
N ASP A 232 45.51 -7.62 54.42
CA ASP A 232 45.51 -8.95 55.03
C ASP A 232 46.94 -9.43 55.31
N ALA A 233 47.86 -9.25 54.35
CA ALA A 233 49.28 -9.55 54.53
C ALA A 233 49.95 -8.70 55.62
N ALA A 234 49.56 -7.42 55.76
CA ALA A 234 50.06 -6.56 56.83
C ALA A 234 49.52 -7.00 58.21
N GLN A 235 48.24 -7.37 58.31
CA GLN A 235 47.65 -7.90 59.54
C GLN A 235 48.28 -9.24 59.95
N ALA A 236 48.55 -10.13 58.99
CA ALA A 236 49.27 -11.37 59.22
C ALA A 236 50.70 -11.13 59.74
N PHE A 237 51.43 -10.19 59.15
CA PHE A 237 52.77 -9.79 59.61
C PHE A 237 52.73 -9.14 61.02
N GLU A 238 51.74 -8.29 61.32
CA GLU A 238 51.55 -7.77 62.68
C GLU A 238 51.26 -8.90 63.69
N PHE A 239 50.46 -9.90 63.30
CA PHE A 239 50.15 -11.05 64.15
C PHE A 239 51.39 -11.91 64.42
N GLU A 240 52.20 -12.20 63.40
CA GLU A 240 53.49 -12.89 63.54
C GLU A 240 54.48 -12.07 64.40
N GLN A 241 54.53 -10.75 64.22
CA GLN A 241 55.37 -9.87 65.04
C GLN A 241 54.90 -9.81 66.51
N ARG A 242 53.59 -9.88 66.77
CA ARG A 242 53.04 -10.02 68.14
C ARG A 242 53.40 -11.38 68.75
N ALA A 243 53.22 -12.49 68.01
CA ALA A 243 53.51 -13.85 68.48
C ALA A 243 55.01 -14.09 68.76
N SER A 244 55.88 -13.54 67.91
CA SER A 244 57.34 -13.54 68.13
C SER A 244 57.74 -12.67 69.32
N ARG A 245 57.17 -11.46 69.48
CA ARG A 245 57.40 -10.61 70.66
C ARG A 245 56.95 -11.29 71.96
N GLU A 246 55.80 -11.95 71.97
CA GLU A 246 55.31 -12.72 73.12
C GLU A 246 56.26 -13.88 73.44
N THR A 247 56.72 -14.60 72.42
CA THR A 247 57.68 -15.70 72.57
C THR A 247 59.04 -15.21 73.10
N ILE A 248 59.52 -14.05 72.65
CA ILE A 248 60.71 -13.40 73.21
C ILE A 248 60.49 -13.01 74.67
N MET A 249 59.32 -12.47 75.04
CA MET A 249 58.99 -12.21 76.45
C MET A 249 58.95 -13.48 77.31
N ARG A 250 58.38 -14.57 76.79
CA ARG A 250 58.30 -15.88 77.47
C ARG A 250 59.70 -16.44 77.74
N LEU A 251 60.54 -16.53 76.70
CA LEU A 251 61.93 -16.97 76.79
C LEU A 251 62.77 -16.04 77.69
N SER A 252 62.52 -14.73 77.67
CA SER A 252 63.18 -13.78 78.59
C SER A 252 62.74 -14.00 80.05
N GLY A 253 61.48 -14.36 80.29
CA GLY A 253 60.99 -14.74 81.61
C GLY A 253 61.60 -16.03 82.12
N GLU A 254 61.70 -17.05 81.27
CA GLU A 254 62.36 -18.33 81.54
C GLU A 254 63.86 -18.16 81.81
N LEU A 255 64.56 -17.35 81.02
CA LEU A 255 65.97 -16.99 81.24
C LEU A 255 66.17 -16.27 82.59
N ASN A 256 65.32 -15.29 82.92
CA ASN A 256 65.36 -14.61 84.21
C ASN A 256 65.06 -15.56 85.39
N LYS A 257 64.18 -16.55 85.20
CA LYS A 257 63.90 -17.60 86.19
C LYS A 257 65.12 -18.48 86.40
N HIS A 258 65.73 -19.00 85.34
CA HIS A 258 66.94 -19.81 85.42
C HIS A 258 68.15 -19.05 85.97
N GLN A 259 68.28 -17.75 85.68
CA GLN A 259 69.31 -16.92 86.28
C GLN A 259 69.10 -16.76 87.80
N LYS A 260 67.87 -16.52 88.27
CA LYS A 260 67.57 -16.51 89.71
C LYS A 260 67.77 -17.88 90.37
N GLU A 261 67.47 -18.97 89.68
CA GLU A 261 67.76 -20.34 90.15
C GLU A 261 69.27 -20.58 90.29
N LYS A 262 70.07 -20.10 89.33
CA LYS A 262 71.55 -20.12 89.38
C LYS A 262 72.11 -19.25 90.51
N GLU A 263 71.60 -18.03 90.69
CA GLU A 263 71.99 -17.12 91.78
C GLU A 263 71.64 -17.72 93.16
N ALA A 264 70.46 -18.35 93.29
CA ALA A 264 70.06 -19.07 94.49
C ALA A 264 70.91 -20.34 94.74
N ALA A 265 71.39 -21.01 93.69
CA ALA A 265 72.34 -22.12 93.81
C ALA A 265 73.72 -21.62 94.28
N LEU A 266 74.24 -20.53 93.69
CA LEU A 266 75.50 -19.91 94.12
C LEU A 266 75.44 -19.42 95.57
N SER A 267 74.32 -18.83 96.00
CA SER A 267 74.12 -18.44 97.41
C SER A 267 74.11 -19.64 98.37
N LYS A 268 73.68 -20.83 97.93
CA LYS A 268 73.80 -22.07 98.72
C LYS A 268 75.25 -22.58 98.77
N VAL A 269 75.99 -22.50 97.66
CA VAL A 269 77.41 -22.87 97.62
C VAL A 269 78.22 -21.98 98.55
N LEU A 270 78.08 -20.65 98.48
CA LEU A 270 78.77 -19.70 99.37
C LEU A 270 78.48 -19.97 100.86
N LYS A 271 77.25 -20.36 101.22
CA LYS A 271 76.90 -20.75 102.59
C LYS A 271 77.55 -22.06 103.02
N ALA A 272 77.64 -23.04 102.12
CA ALA A 272 78.38 -24.27 102.38
C ALA A 272 79.89 -24.03 102.51
N GLU A 273 80.45 -23.06 101.78
CA GLU A 273 81.84 -22.61 101.92
C GLU A 273 82.08 -21.87 103.24
N GLU A 274 81.17 -20.99 103.67
CA GLU A 274 81.20 -20.37 105.01
C GLU A 274 81.13 -21.44 106.13
N GLU A 275 80.26 -22.44 105.99
CA GLU A 275 80.15 -23.54 106.95
C GLU A 275 81.40 -24.43 106.95
N LEU A 276 81.98 -24.72 105.78
CA LEU A 276 83.26 -25.43 105.67
C LEU A 276 84.40 -24.66 106.35
N GLN A 277 84.50 -23.35 106.14
CA GLN A 277 85.49 -22.50 106.83
C GLN A 277 85.28 -22.48 108.35
N ARG A 278 84.02 -22.46 108.84
CA ARG A 278 83.72 -22.59 110.28
C ARG A 278 84.16 -23.96 110.81
N PHE A 279 83.93 -25.05 110.07
CA PHE A 279 84.41 -26.37 110.45
C PHE A 279 85.94 -26.47 110.44
N GLN A 280 86.64 -25.86 109.47
CA GLN A 280 88.10 -25.77 109.45
C GLN A 280 88.63 -25.00 110.68
N ALA A 281 88.08 -23.83 111.00
CA ALA A 281 88.49 -23.06 112.18
C ALA A 281 88.25 -23.83 113.50
N ILE A 282 87.15 -24.60 113.60
CA ILE A 282 86.88 -25.48 114.75
C ILE A 282 87.89 -26.65 114.78
N TYR A 283 88.23 -27.22 113.62
CA TYR A 283 89.21 -28.29 113.48
C TYR A 283 90.60 -27.82 113.91
N GLU A 284 91.10 -26.70 113.37
CA GLU A 284 92.37 -26.06 113.75
C GLU A 284 92.42 -25.73 115.25
N GLN A 285 91.31 -25.25 115.83
CA GLN A 285 91.21 -25.02 117.28
C GLN A 285 91.19 -26.32 118.08
N SER A 286 90.76 -27.44 117.50
CA SER A 286 90.84 -28.77 118.12
C SER A 286 92.24 -29.39 118.00
N GLU A 287 92.90 -29.19 116.86
CA GLU A 287 94.28 -29.62 116.60
C GLU A 287 95.27 -28.83 117.46
N GLY A 288 95.10 -27.51 117.59
CA GLY A 288 95.85 -26.69 118.53
C GLY A 288 95.70 -27.15 119.99
N ARG A 289 94.50 -27.64 120.38
CA ARG A 289 94.28 -28.27 121.70
C ARG A 289 94.95 -29.66 121.80
N ALA A 290 94.97 -30.44 120.73
CA ALA A 290 95.69 -31.71 120.67
C ALA A 290 97.22 -31.51 120.73
N CYS A 291 97.75 -30.48 120.07
CA CYS A 291 99.15 -30.06 120.17
C CYS A 291 99.50 -29.58 121.59
N LEU A 292 98.67 -28.75 122.22
CA LEU A 292 98.87 -28.35 123.62
C LEU A 292 98.84 -29.55 124.59
N LEU A 293 98.02 -30.57 124.33
CA LEU A 293 98.02 -31.82 125.09
C LEU A 293 99.27 -32.67 124.80
N SER A 294 99.69 -32.78 123.54
CA SER A 294 100.92 -33.47 123.12
C SER A 294 102.15 -32.83 123.75
N ASP A 295 102.25 -31.50 123.71
CA ASP A 295 103.34 -30.74 124.31
C ASP A 295 103.28 -30.77 125.83
N ARG A 296 102.10 -30.89 126.45
CA ARG A 296 101.99 -31.14 127.90
C ARG A 296 102.43 -32.56 128.28
N VAL A 297 102.21 -33.56 127.44
CA VAL A 297 102.76 -34.92 127.61
C VAL A 297 104.28 -34.93 127.42
N LYS A 298 104.81 -34.21 126.42
CA LYS A 298 106.26 -34.00 126.25
C LYS A 298 106.86 -33.28 127.47
N GLN A 299 106.24 -32.19 127.93
CA GLN A 299 106.66 -31.44 129.11
C GLN A 299 106.63 -32.29 130.39
N LEU A 300 105.62 -33.15 130.59
CA LEU A 300 105.60 -34.09 131.72
C LEU A 300 106.69 -35.16 131.60
N THR A 301 106.98 -35.64 130.39
CA THR A 301 108.06 -36.61 130.13
C THR A 301 109.44 -35.99 130.40
N VAL A 302 109.67 -34.77 129.91
CA VAL A 302 110.89 -33.99 130.15
C VAL A 302 110.99 -33.62 131.63
N ALA A 303 109.93 -33.18 132.29
CA ALA A 303 109.94 -32.85 133.72
C ALA A 303 110.27 -34.06 134.60
N LEU A 304 109.90 -35.29 134.20
CA LEU A 304 110.30 -36.52 134.88
C LEU A 304 111.79 -36.87 134.68
N GLN A 305 112.39 -36.39 133.58
CA GLN A 305 113.82 -36.53 133.31
C GLN A 305 114.62 -35.41 133.99
N THR A 306 114.17 -34.15 133.96
CA THR A 306 114.84 -33.03 134.63
C THR A 306 114.69 -33.09 136.15
N ALA A 307 113.57 -33.55 136.71
CA ALA A 307 113.47 -33.82 138.15
C ALA A 307 114.50 -34.88 138.64
N ARG A 308 115.10 -35.63 137.71
CA ARG A 308 116.15 -36.61 137.97
C ARG A 308 117.57 -36.05 137.85
N THR A 309 117.77 -34.94 137.11
CA THR A 309 119.08 -34.25 136.99
C THR A 309 119.17 -32.98 137.84
N GLU A 310 118.07 -32.26 138.05
CA GLU A 310 117.99 -31.13 138.98
C GLU A 310 118.10 -31.56 140.47
N ALA A 311 118.15 -32.87 140.77
CA ALA A 311 118.60 -33.35 142.07
C ALA A 311 120.12 -33.13 142.22
N ASP A 312 120.88 -33.44 141.16
CA ASP A 312 122.35 -33.31 141.10
C ASP A 312 122.81 -31.88 140.77
N GLU A 313 121.96 -31.08 140.11
CA GLU A 313 122.30 -29.71 139.67
C GLU A 313 121.78 -28.59 140.59
N ARG A 314 120.94 -28.91 141.59
CA ARG A 314 120.54 -27.97 142.67
C ARG A 314 121.73 -27.44 143.49
N GLU A 315 122.92 -27.99 143.30
CA GLU A 315 124.18 -27.53 143.90
C GLU A 315 124.79 -26.28 143.21
N ARG A 316 124.49 -25.99 141.93
CA ARG A 316 125.37 -25.14 141.09
C ARG A 316 124.85 -23.77 140.62
N LYS A 317 124.03 -23.12 141.47
CA LYS A 317 123.57 -21.71 141.36
C LYS A 317 122.49 -21.52 140.28
N LEU A 318 121.39 -20.78 140.48
CA LEU A 318 121.23 -19.36 140.86
C LEU A 318 121.77 -18.36 139.82
N THR A 319 120.93 -17.35 139.53
CA THR A 319 121.23 -15.98 139.02
C THR A 319 121.70 -15.80 137.56
N LEU A 320 121.17 -14.90 136.70
CA LEU A 320 120.13 -13.82 136.78
C LEU A 320 119.58 -13.36 135.38
N LEU A 321 118.27 -13.01 135.30
CA LEU A 321 117.58 -11.93 134.48
C LEU A 321 117.55 -12.01 132.91
N LEU A 322 116.44 -11.72 132.15
CA LEU A 322 115.43 -10.61 132.00
C LEU A 322 115.87 -9.48 130.99
N ASP A 323 115.04 -8.78 130.16
CA ASP A 323 113.56 -8.61 130.03
C ASP A 323 113.03 -7.92 128.69
N SER A 324 111.70 -7.96 128.39
CA SER A 324 110.82 -7.09 127.49
C SER A 324 111.05 -6.91 125.93
N VAL A 325 110.13 -6.65 124.94
CA VAL A 325 108.62 -6.62 124.69
C VAL A 325 107.88 -5.22 124.71
N PRO A 326 106.89 -4.78 123.82
CA PRO A 326 106.51 -5.02 122.37
C PRO A 326 105.88 -3.81 121.53
N GLY A 327 105.44 -4.00 120.25
CA GLY A 327 104.27 -3.30 119.55
C GLY A 327 104.50 -2.21 118.42
N THR A 328 103.55 -1.64 117.62
CA THR A 328 102.19 -2.03 117.06
C THR A 328 101.48 -1.01 116.07
N LYS A 329 100.71 -1.49 115.05
CA LYS A 329 99.44 -0.95 114.36
C LYS A 329 99.36 0.08 113.16
N SER A 330 98.47 -0.25 112.17
CA SER A 330 97.57 0.55 111.22
C SER A 330 98.14 1.54 110.15
N GLN A 331 97.51 1.89 108.98
CA GLN A 331 96.25 1.49 108.27
C GLN A 331 96.32 1.67 106.69
N GLN A 332 95.20 1.78 105.94
CA GLN A 332 95.00 1.43 104.49
C GLN A 332 94.95 2.58 103.43
N CYS A 333 94.84 2.23 102.13
CA CYS A 333 94.61 3.13 100.97
C CYS A 333 93.67 2.51 99.87
N ALA A 334 93.54 3.09 98.66
CA ALA A 334 92.35 3.04 97.76
C ALA A 334 92.51 2.35 96.35
N ASN A 335 91.56 2.65 95.41
CA ASN A 335 91.52 2.40 93.93
C ASN A 335 90.90 1.02 93.48
N GLU A 336 90.39 0.77 92.24
CA GLU A 336 90.28 1.53 90.96
C GLU A 336 89.25 0.92 89.94
N ALA A 337 88.93 1.65 88.83
CA ALA A 337 88.59 1.16 87.45
C ALA A 337 87.38 0.21 87.21
N ALA A 338 86.93 -0.11 85.97
CA ALA A 338 86.73 0.63 84.69
C ALA A 338 85.92 -0.28 83.70
N ASP A 339 85.32 0.27 82.63
CA ASP A 339 84.71 -0.49 81.51
C ASP A 339 84.55 0.36 80.22
N SER A 340 84.33 -0.23 79.03
CA SER A 340 84.18 0.49 77.74
C SER A 340 83.64 -0.36 76.56
N HIS A 341 83.30 0.30 75.43
CA HIS A 341 82.96 -0.25 74.09
C HIS A 341 81.58 -0.96 73.92
N ALA A 342 81.01 -1.19 72.72
CA ALA A 342 80.97 -0.45 71.45
C ALA A 342 79.94 -1.09 70.45
N CYS A 343 79.70 -0.42 69.31
CA CYS A 343 79.21 -0.93 68.01
C CYS A 343 77.70 -1.19 67.70
N LEU A 344 77.20 -0.47 66.66
CA LEU A 344 76.39 -0.93 65.49
C LEU A 344 74.92 -1.42 65.74
N VAL A 345 73.93 -1.34 64.81
CA VAL A 345 73.92 -0.99 63.36
C VAL A 345 72.53 -0.47 62.85
N THR A 346 72.51 0.21 61.69
CA THR A 346 71.40 0.59 60.76
C THR A 346 70.07 1.21 61.23
N ASP A 347 69.89 2.50 60.86
CA ASP A 347 69.00 3.01 59.79
C ASP A 347 67.47 2.69 59.80
N VAL A 348 66.64 3.75 59.87
CA VAL A 348 65.17 3.72 59.67
C VAL A 348 64.72 5.00 58.95
N ARG A 349 63.94 4.86 57.86
CA ARG A 349 63.33 5.99 57.12
C ARG A 349 62.10 6.57 57.84
N CYS A 350 62.00 7.89 57.90
CA CYS A 350 60.79 8.59 58.32
C CYS A 350 59.74 8.69 57.20
N LEU A 351 58.47 8.74 57.57
CA LEU A 351 57.34 9.10 56.69
C LEU A 351 57.13 10.63 56.66
N THR A 352 56.43 11.11 55.63
CA THR A 352 56.22 12.53 55.32
C THR A 352 54.95 13.09 55.99
N LYS A 353 54.83 14.42 56.09
CA LYS A 353 53.71 15.07 56.80
C LYS A 353 52.39 15.00 56.01
N GLU A 354 52.51 14.96 54.69
CA GLU A 354 51.43 14.84 53.72
C GLU A 354 50.64 13.54 53.91
N ASP A 355 51.34 12.43 54.22
CA ASP A 355 50.74 11.11 54.41
C ASP A 355 49.75 11.08 55.59
N ILE A 356 50.12 11.75 56.69
CA ILE A 356 49.28 11.87 57.89
C ILE A 356 48.00 12.67 57.58
N GLN A 357 48.10 13.67 56.70
CA GLN A 357 46.97 14.54 56.32
C GLN A 357 46.00 13.85 55.34
N ALA A 358 46.51 12.97 54.47
CA ALA A 358 45.69 12.09 53.63
C ALA A 358 44.90 11.06 54.48
N ILE A 359 45.55 10.44 55.47
CA ILE A 359 44.88 9.50 56.39
C ILE A 359 43.79 10.22 57.19
N HIS A 360 44.06 11.41 57.71
CA HIS A 360 43.08 12.15 58.53
C HIS A 360 41.86 12.64 57.72
N THR A 361 42.03 12.93 56.44
CA THR A 361 40.90 13.29 55.54
C THR A 361 40.11 12.06 55.08
N PHE A 362 40.75 10.91 54.88
CA PHE A 362 40.06 9.64 54.66
C PHE A 362 39.18 9.24 55.85
N ILE A 363 39.74 9.25 57.07
CA ILE A 363 39.00 8.93 58.31
C ILE A 363 37.79 9.85 58.51
N ASN A 364 37.95 11.16 58.29
CA ASN A 364 36.84 12.10 58.41
C ASN A 364 35.73 11.85 57.38
N ASN A 365 36.06 11.43 56.15
CA ASN A 365 35.05 11.08 55.14
C ASN A 365 34.33 9.76 55.46
N VAL A 366 35.03 8.77 56.04
CA VAL A 366 34.41 7.52 56.52
C VAL A 366 33.48 7.79 57.70
N ASN A 367 33.91 8.60 58.68
CA ASN A 367 33.06 9.02 59.79
C ASN A 367 31.82 9.78 59.31
N ARG A 368 31.96 10.72 58.37
CA ARG A 368 30.82 11.46 57.79
C ARG A 368 29.83 10.58 57.01
N TRP A 369 30.26 9.41 56.57
CA TRP A 369 29.38 8.40 55.95
C TRP A 369 28.63 7.59 57.02
N LEU A 370 29.31 7.25 58.12
CA LEU A 370 28.75 6.54 59.28
C LEU A 370 27.82 7.42 60.15
N GLU A 371 28.02 8.74 60.18
CA GLU A 371 27.17 9.71 60.90
C GLU A 371 25.72 9.76 60.39
N HIS A 372 25.42 9.24 59.20
CA HIS A 372 24.05 9.05 58.72
C HIS A 372 23.40 7.73 59.16
N THR A 373 24.15 6.82 59.79
CA THR A 373 23.64 5.56 60.36
C THR A 373 23.63 5.63 61.90
N ASN A 374 22.58 6.23 62.47
CA ASN A 374 22.37 6.33 63.92
C ASN A 374 22.31 4.95 64.61
N GLY A 375 23.43 4.48 65.16
CA GLY A 375 23.49 3.50 66.25
C GLY A 375 22.86 2.13 66.02
N LYS A 376 22.65 1.71 64.77
CA LYS A 376 22.02 0.42 64.41
C LYS A 376 23.04 -0.67 64.13
N SER A 377 22.64 -1.91 64.41
CA SER A 377 23.53 -3.08 64.33
C SER A 377 23.86 -3.46 62.89
N LEU A 378 25.04 -4.06 62.67
CA LEU A 378 25.52 -4.46 61.34
C LEU A 378 24.51 -5.31 60.53
N PRO A 379 23.73 -6.25 61.13
CA PRO A 379 22.68 -6.98 60.41
C PRO A 379 21.55 -6.10 59.86
N GLU A 380 21.15 -5.03 60.56
CA GLU A 380 20.09 -4.12 60.08
C GLU A 380 20.57 -3.25 58.91
N ILE A 381 21.85 -2.89 58.90
CA ILE A 381 22.48 -2.17 57.78
C ILE A 381 22.52 -3.09 56.55
N LEU A 382 22.83 -4.38 56.75
CA LEU A 382 22.82 -5.39 55.69
C LEU A 382 21.41 -5.72 55.17
N SER A 383 20.39 -5.77 56.04
CA SER A 383 19.01 -6.00 55.59
C SER A 383 18.49 -4.81 54.78
N PHE A 384 18.73 -3.57 55.21
CA PHE A 384 18.37 -2.37 54.45
C PHE A 384 19.09 -2.29 53.10
N ALA A 385 20.37 -2.66 53.04
CA ALA A 385 21.11 -2.77 51.79
C ALA A 385 20.53 -3.84 50.86
N TRP A 386 20.13 -5.01 51.41
CA TRP A 386 19.51 -6.09 50.64
C TRP A 386 18.12 -5.72 50.10
N GLU A 387 17.28 -5.08 50.91
CA GLU A 387 15.98 -4.56 50.48
C GLU A 387 16.13 -3.54 49.34
N ARG A 388 17.07 -2.59 49.46
CA ARG A 388 17.37 -1.63 48.38
C ARG A 388 17.92 -2.31 47.12
N ILE A 389 18.66 -3.42 47.23
CA ILE A 389 19.10 -4.21 46.08
C ILE A 389 17.90 -4.92 45.42
N GLN A 390 16.97 -5.48 46.20
CA GLN A 390 15.72 -6.07 45.70
C GLN A 390 14.86 -5.02 44.95
N GLU A 391 14.67 -3.82 45.52
CA GLU A 391 13.97 -2.71 44.86
C GLU A 391 14.59 -2.36 43.50
N VAL A 392 15.93 -2.27 43.43
CA VAL A 392 16.65 -1.96 42.18
C VAL A 392 16.54 -3.10 41.16
N VAL A 393 16.53 -4.36 41.59
CA VAL A 393 16.33 -5.53 40.70
C VAL A 393 14.91 -5.55 40.11
N GLU A 394 13.86 -5.26 40.89
CA GLU A 394 12.49 -5.17 40.37
C GLU A 394 12.27 -3.94 39.46
N MET A 395 12.92 -2.81 39.77
CA MET A 395 12.97 -1.66 38.84
C MET A 395 13.66 -2.04 37.52
N MET A 396 14.74 -2.83 37.57
CA MET A 396 15.44 -3.26 36.36
C MET A 396 14.61 -4.25 35.51
N LYS A 397 13.91 -5.20 36.15
CA LYS A 397 12.96 -6.11 35.48
C LYS A 397 11.82 -5.35 34.81
N THR A 398 11.20 -4.40 35.52
CA THR A 398 10.08 -3.61 34.98
C THR A 398 10.52 -2.70 33.83
N GLN A 399 11.71 -2.09 33.90
CA GLN A 399 12.31 -1.38 32.76
C GLN A 399 12.59 -2.31 31.56
N GLN A 400 13.11 -3.53 31.80
CA GLN A 400 13.37 -4.49 30.74
C GLN A 400 12.08 -4.94 30.02
N MET A 401 10.98 -5.11 30.75
CA MET A 401 9.64 -5.35 30.17
C MET A 401 9.17 -4.18 29.31
N GLN A 402 9.30 -2.94 29.80
CA GLN A 402 8.93 -1.73 29.03
C GLN A 402 9.74 -1.59 27.73
N VAL A 403 11.04 -1.94 27.75
CA VAL A 403 11.88 -1.95 26.55
C VAL A 403 11.39 -2.99 25.53
N GLN A 404 10.97 -4.18 25.97
CA GLN A 404 10.40 -5.20 25.07
C GLN A 404 9.06 -4.76 24.47
N GLU A 405 8.17 -4.12 25.24
CA GLU A 405 6.92 -3.56 24.72
C GLU A 405 7.17 -2.47 23.67
N LEU A 406 8.13 -1.58 23.93
CA LEU A 406 8.53 -0.53 22.98
C LEU A 406 9.13 -1.14 21.70
N GLN A 407 9.97 -2.17 21.80
CA GLN A 407 10.50 -2.90 20.64
C GLN A 407 9.37 -3.55 19.81
N GLN A 408 8.41 -4.21 20.44
CA GLN A 408 7.23 -4.74 19.72
C GLN A 408 6.40 -3.63 19.07
N LYS A 409 6.22 -2.50 19.75
CA LYS A 409 5.45 -1.35 19.23
C LYS A 409 6.14 -0.72 18.01
N ILE A 410 7.47 -0.62 18.02
CA ILE A 410 8.29 -0.21 16.87
C ILE A 410 8.15 -1.21 15.71
N ALA A 411 8.27 -2.51 15.96
CA ALA A 411 8.15 -3.54 14.92
C ALA A 411 6.76 -3.51 14.23
N ARG A 412 5.69 -3.42 15.02
CA ARG A 412 4.31 -3.27 14.50
C ARG A 412 4.16 -1.99 13.67
N MET A 413 4.69 -0.87 14.15
CA MET A 413 4.63 0.42 13.44
C MET A 413 5.47 0.42 12.14
N THR A 414 6.61 -0.28 12.12
CA THR A 414 7.43 -0.44 10.92
C THR A 414 6.68 -1.24 9.84
N SER A 415 5.97 -2.31 10.23
CA SER A 415 5.12 -3.10 9.32
C SER A 415 3.89 -2.35 8.80
N VAL A 416 3.31 -1.44 9.60
CA VAL A 416 2.26 -0.52 9.13
C VAL A 416 2.85 0.49 8.14
N ASN A 417 4.02 1.06 8.42
CA ASN A 417 4.67 2.05 7.55
C ASN A 417 5.09 1.46 6.18
N SER A 418 5.51 0.19 6.10
CA SER A 418 5.75 -0.46 4.80
C SER A 418 4.46 -0.55 3.97
N LYS A 419 3.35 -0.99 4.58
CA LYS A 419 2.05 -1.10 3.88
C LYS A 419 1.48 0.25 3.45
N VAL A 420 1.73 1.30 4.25
CA VAL A 420 1.40 2.68 3.86
C VAL A 420 2.22 3.10 2.65
N ARG A 421 3.54 2.87 2.64
CA ARG A 421 4.41 3.18 1.49
C ARG A 421 4.04 2.39 0.23
N GLU A 422 3.76 1.09 0.36
CA GLU A 422 3.29 0.24 -0.76
C GLU A 422 2.00 0.80 -1.38
N ASN A 423 1.05 1.23 -0.54
CA ASN A 423 -0.20 1.84 -0.99
C ASN A 423 0.01 3.25 -1.57
N GLU A 424 0.90 4.06 -0.99
CA GLU A 424 1.30 5.37 -1.55
C GLU A 424 1.89 5.20 -2.96
N GLN A 425 2.83 4.26 -3.14
CA GLN A 425 3.40 3.92 -4.45
C GLN A 425 2.32 3.47 -5.44
N TYR A 426 1.44 2.56 -5.06
CA TYR A 426 0.32 2.12 -5.90
C TYR A 426 -0.62 3.28 -6.27
N THR A 427 -0.93 4.20 -5.34
CA THR A 427 -1.75 5.38 -5.66
C THR A 427 -1.02 6.37 -6.56
N GLN A 428 0.29 6.52 -6.43
CA GLN A 428 1.12 7.39 -7.27
C GLN A 428 1.20 6.84 -8.71
N GLU A 429 1.53 5.57 -8.87
CA GLU A 429 1.49 4.87 -10.17
C GLU A 429 0.11 4.97 -10.82
N ARG A 430 -0.97 4.87 -10.01
CA ARG A 430 -2.34 5.00 -10.52
C ARG A 430 -2.71 6.43 -10.92
N ILE A 431 -2.17 7.44 -10.25
CA ILE A 431 -2.31 8.85 -10.64
C ILE A 431 -1.57 9.09 -11.96
N GLU A 432 -0.31 8.67 -12.08
CA GLU A 432 0.51 8.83 -13.29
C GLU A 432 -0.13 8.14 -14.51
N GLN A 433 -0.70 6.94 -14.34
CA GLN A 433 -1.51 6.28 -15.39
C GLN A 433 -2.72 7.11 -15.82
N LEU A 434 -3.46 7.70 -14.86
CA LEU A 434 -4.64 8.51 -15.14
C LEU A 434 -4.30 9.89 -15.72
N GLU A 435 -3.14 10.46 -15.39
CA GLU A 435 -2.65 11.70 -15.99
C GLU A 435 -2.15 11.46 -17.42
N MET A 436 -1.43 10.35 -17.67
CA MET A 436 -1.08 9.91 -19.03
C MET A 436 -2.34 9.63 -19.87
N GLN A 437 -3.34 8.94 -19.30
CA GLN A 437 -4.61 8.69 -20.00
C GLN A 437 -5.34 10.00 -20.30
N ARG A 438 -5.42 10.94 -19.34
CA ARG A 438 -6.02 12.27 -19.59
C ARG A 438 -5.25 13.08 -20.64
N ALA A 439 -3.95 12.88 -20.80
CA ALA A 439 -3.18 13.49 -21.87
C ALA A 439 -3.52 12.87 -23.24
N THR A 440 -3.62 11.54 -23.34
CA THR A 440 -4.05 10.88 -24.59
C THR A 440 -5.50 11.24 -24.95
N ASP A 441 -6.41 11.22 -23.97
CA ASP A 441 -7.81 11.58 -24.15
C ASP A 441 -7.96 13.06 -24.53
N GLY A 442 -7.09 13.94 -24.03
CA GLY A 442 -6.98 15.32 -24.50
C GLY A 442 -6.63 15.41 -25.99
N THR A 443 -5.62 14.67 -26.44
CA THR A 443 -5.22 14.66 -27.86
C THR A 443 -6.28 14.07 -28.80
N THR A 444 -7.06 13.07 -28.36
CA THR A 444 -8.16 12.53 -29.17
C THR A 444 -9.36 13.48 -29.20
N ILE A 445 -9.69 14.14 -28.08
CA ILE A 445 -10.72 15.18 -28.02
C ILE A 445 -10.38 16.35 -28.94
N ASP A 446 -9.12 16.83 -28.94
CA ASP A 446 -8.71 17.93 -29.81
C ASP A 446 -8.62 17.52 -31.29
N GLY A 447 -8.28 16.26 -31.58
CA GLY A 447 -8.43 15.67 -32.92
C GLY A 447 -9.88 15.68 -33.41
N LEU A 448 -10.81 15.13 -32.61
CA LEU A 448 -12.25 15.11 -32.93
C LEU A 448 -12.83 16.54 -33.06
N ARG A 449 -12.36 17.49 -32.25
CA ARG A 449 -12.70 18.91 -32.40
C ARG A 449 -12.20 19.49 -33.72
N GLN A 450 -10.98 19.14 -34.14
CA GLN A 450 -10.40 19.57 -35.41
C GLN A 450 -11.17 18.97 -36.61
N GLU A 451 -11.54 17.69 -36.55
CA GLU A 451 -12.37 17.02 -37.56
C GLU A 451 -13.78 17.65 -37.64
N ARG A 452 -14.44 17.85 -36.51
CA ARG A 452 -15.74 18.55 -36.43
C ARG A 452 -15.65 19.96 -37.02
N ASN A 453 -14.58 20.71 -36.75
CA ASN A 453 -14.36 22.03 -37.34
C ASN A 453 -14.15 21.98 -38.86
N GLN A 454 -13.47 20.95 -39.40
CA GLN A 454 -13.32 20.75 -40.84
C GLN A 454 -14.65 20.38 -41.52
N LEU A 455 -15.47 19.53 -40.89
CA LEU A 455 -16.80 19.17 -41.37
C LEU A 455 -17.74 20.39 -41.40
N VAL A 456 -17.69 21.22 -40.35
CA VAL A 456 -18.40 22.52 -40.31
C VAL A 456 -17.99 23.43 -41.46
N ASP A 457 -16.69 23.63 -41.68
CA ASP A 457 -16.17 24.46 -42.77
C ASP A 457 -16.56 23.93 -44.16
N LEU A 458 -16.60 22.60 -44.35
CA LEU A 458 -17.14 21.95 -45.55
C LEU A 458 -18.65 22.22 -45.74
N ILE A 459 -19.46 22.12 -44.68
CA ILE A 459 -20.90 22.40 -44.73
C ILE A 459 -21.15 23.88 -45.06
N CYS A 460 -20.41 24.82 -44.45
CA CYS A 460 -20.48 26.23 -44.78
C CYS A 460 -20.11 26.52 -46.24
N LYS A 461 -19.08 25.86 -46.79
CA LYS A 461 -18.70 25.96 -48.22
C LYS A 461 -19.79 25.42 -49.14
N LEU A 462 -20.47 24.33 -48.76
CA LEU A 462 -21.62 23.79 -49.50
C LEU A 462 -22.82 24.74 -49.45
N ALA A 463 -23.12 25.36 -48.31
CA ALA A 463 -24.20 26.35 -48.18
C ALA A 463 -23.96 27.59 -49.06
N LEU A 464 -22.72 28.09 -49.12
CA LEU A 464 -22.33 29.15 -50.04
C LEU A 464 -22.48 28.73 -51.51
N ALA A 465 -22.07 27.50 -51.87
CA ALA A 465 -22.23 26.97 -53.23
C ALA A 465 -23.72 26.77 -53.63
N ALA A 466 -24.57 26.38 -52.68
CA ALA A 466 -26.02 26.23 -52.84
C ALA A 466 -26.79 27.58 -52.83
N LYS A 467 -26.07 28.70 -52.64
CA LYS A 467 -26.61 30.06 -52.55
C LYS A 467 -27.68 30.21 -51.46
N PHE A 468 -27.28 29.95 -50.22
CA PHE A 468 -27.99 30.45 -49.05
C PHE A 468 -27.81 31.96 -48.93
N GLU A 469 -28.89 32.68 -48.60
CA GLU A 469 -28.92 34.15 -48.60
C GLU A 469 -28.68 34.75 -47.20
N GLU A 470 -28.71 33.93 -46.14
CA GLU A 470 -28.43 34.33 -44.75
C GLU A 470 -27.16 33.64 -44.19
N PRO A 471 -26.36 34.34 -43.35
CA PRO A 471 -25.20 33.76 -42.69
C PRO A 471 -25.61 32.92 -41.47
N ILE A 472 -25.60 31.59 -41.62
CA ILE A 472 -26.00 30.66 -40.56
C ILE A 472 -25.06 30.73 -39.35
N GLY A 473 -25.65 30.73 -38.15
CA GLY A 473 -24.93 30.81 -36.88
C GLY A 473 -24.15 29.54 -36.54
N GLN A 474 -23.15 29.65 -35.65
CA GLN A 474 -22.25 28.54 -35.29
C GLN A 474 -22.88 27.44 -34.40
N SER A 475 -24.21 27.42 -34.30
CA SER A 475 -25.00 26.50 -33.48
C SER A 475 -25.67 25.43 -34.34
N ASP A 476 -26.21 25.81 -35.49
CA ASP A 476 -27.39 25.15 -36.06
C ASP A 476 -27.05 24.20 -37.22
N TYR A 477 -25.92 23.50 -37.13
CA TYR A 477 -25.35 22.74 -38.25
C TYR A 477 -26.18 21.53 -38.71
N GLU A 478 -26.97 20.93 -37.82
CA GLU A 478 -27.88 19.82 -38.15
C GLU A 478 -29.06 20.34 -39.00
N ILE A 479 -29.69 21.43 -38.56
CA ILE A 479 -30.75 22.14 -39.29
C ILE A 479 -30.21 22.65 -40.63
N LEU A 480 -28.97 23.15 -40.67
CA LEU A 480 -28.30 23.54 -41.91
C LEU A 480 -28.09 22.34 -42.85
N GLY A 481 -27.73 21.17 -42.32
CA GLY A 481 -27.59 19.94 -43.09
C GLY A 481 -28.89 19.56 -43.82
N GLU A 482 -30.01 19.54 -43.09
CA GLU A 482 -31.33 19.25 -43.67
C GLU A 482 -31.77 20.31 -44.68
N THR A 483 -31.63 21.60 -44.32
CA THR A 483 -32.04 22.71 -45.19
C THR A 483 -31.21 22.75 -46.47
N LEU A 484 -29.91 22.45 -46.40
CA LEU A 484 -29.02 22.28 -47.55
C LEU A 484 -29.51 21.13 -48.45
N LEU A 485 -29.92 20.01 -47.86
CA LEU A 485 -30.43 18.84 -48.59
C LEU A 485 -31.73 19.17 -49.34
N VAL A 486 -32.66 19.88 -48.70
CA VAL A 486 -33.86 20.44 -49.34
C VAL A 486 -33.50 21.38 -50.49
N ARG A 487 -32.53 22.28 -50.29
CA ARG A 487 -32.09 23.24 -51.31
C ARG A 487 -31.44 22.56 -52.52
N ILE A 488 -30.64 21.53 -52.31
CA ILE A 488 -30.03 20.73 -53.38
C ILE A 488 -31.13 20.01 -54.20
N ASN A 489 -32.12 19.41 -53.53
CA ASN A 489 -33.26 18.79 -54.20
C ASN A 489 -34.08 19.79 -55.04
N GLN A 490 -34.34 21.00 -54.52
CA GLN A 490 -35.00 22.08 -55.29
C GLN A 490 -34.22 22.45 -56.56
N LEU A 491 -32.89 22.62 -56.46
CA LEU A 491 -32.04 22.97 -57.60
C LEU A 491 -32.03 21.85 -58.65
N GLN A 492 -31.92 20.60 -58.22
CA GLN A 492 -31.98 19.42 -59.10
C GLN A 492 -33.34 19.33 -59.82
N GLN A 493 -34.45 19.48 -59.11
CA GLN A 493 -35.80 19.50 -59.70
C GLN A 493 -35.92 20.63 -60.73
N GLY A 494 -35.50 21.85 -60.38
CA GLY A 494 -35.53 23.01 -61.28
C GLY A 494 -34.73 22.81 -62.57
N ASP A 495 -33.58 22.12 -62.52
CA ASP A 495 -32.81 21.80 -63.73
C ASP A 495 -33.42 20.66 -64.56
N THR A 496 -34.04 19.65 -63.93
CA THR A 496 -34.83 18.66 -64.69
C THR A 496 -36.04 19.29 -65.38
N GLU A 497 -36.71 20.26 -64.76
CA GLU A 497 -37.84 20.96 -65.33
C GLU A 497 -37.43 21.89 -66.49
N LYS A 498 -36.29 22.60 -66.36
CA LYS A 498 -35.66 23.31 -67.49
C LYS A 498 -35.34 22.36 -68.64
N GLN A 499 -34.76 21.19 -68.36
CA GLN A 499 -34.43 20.21 -69.39
C GLN A 499 -35.69 19.66 -70.07
N ALA A 500 -36.79 19.44 -69.33
CA ALA A 500 -38.07 19.05 -69.88
C ALA A 500 -38.66 20.15 -70.80
N LYS A 501 -38.65 21.41 -70.35
CA LYS A 501 -39.07 22.57 -71.16
C LYS A 501 -38.24 22.70 -72.44
N GLN A 502 -36.92 22.51 -72.37
CA GLN A 502 -36.05 22.47 -73.55
C GLN A 502 -36.36 21.31 -74.50
N ARG A 503 -36.58 20.07 -73.98
CA ARG A 503 -36.99 18.91 -74.80
C ARG A 503 -38.33 19.13 -75.51
N LEU A 504 -39.29 19.78 -74.86
CA LEU A 504 -40.58 20.17 -75.44
C LEU A 504 -40.40 21.23 -76.54
N GLN A 505 -39.55 22.24 -76.32
CA GLN A 505 -39.25 23.27 -77.30
C GLN A 505 -38.50 22.71 -78.53
N ILE A 506 -37.54 21.80 -78.33
CA ILE A 506 -36.86 21.07 -79.43
C ILE A 506 -37.88 20.24 -80.21
N SER A 507 -38.72 19.45 -79.54
CA SER A 507 -39.80 18.66 -80.16
C SER A 507 -40.83 19.51 -80.91
N ARG A 508 -41.00 20.78 -80.53
CA ARG A 508 -41.84 21.76 -81.24
C ARG A 508 -41.13 22.28 -82.50
N LEU A 509 -39.90 22.76 -82.36
CA LEU A 509 -39.10 23.28 -83.47
C LEU A 509 -38.84 22.22 -84.55
N GLN A 510 -38.67 20.95 -84.16
CA GLN A 510 -38.56 19.83 -85.10
C GLN A 510 -39.83 19.62 -85.93
N ARG A 511 -41.02 19.76 -85.33
CA ARG A 511 -42.31 19.68 -86.07
C ARG A 511 -42.54 20.89 -86.96
N GLU A 512 -42.23 22.10 -86.49
CA GLU A 512 -42.32 23.33 -87.28
C GLU A 512 -41.36 23.28 -88.49
N LEU A 513 -40.14 22.76 -88.30
CA LEU A 513 -39.16 22.51 -89.36
C LEU A 513 -39.64 21.44 -90.36
N HIS A 514 -40.23 20.34 -89.88
CA HIS A 514 -40.75 19.28 -90.76
C HIS A 514 -41.86 19.81 -91.67
N GLN A 515 -42.85 20.51 -91.10
CA GLN A 515 -43.91 21.14 -91.91
C GLN A 515 -43.38 22.24 -92.84
N ALA A 516 -42.32 22.97 -92.46
CA ALA A 516 -41.68 23.93 -93.35
C ALA A 516 -41.00 23.22 -94.54
N LYS A 517 -40.39 22.06 -94.31
CA LYS A 517 -39.79 21.22 -95.36
C LYS A 517 -40.85 20.65 -96.30
N GLU A 518 -41.94 20.08 -95.78
CA GLU A 518 -43.07 19.58 -96.60
C GLU A 518 -43.68 20.69 -97.49
N ARG A 519 -43.86 21.91 -96.94
CA ARG A 519 -44.31 23.08 -97.71
C ARG A 519 -43.29 23.47 -98.77
N SER A 520 -41.99 23.44 -98.46
CA SER A 520 -40.93 23.73 -99.44
C SER A 520 -40.92 22.70 -100.57
N GLU A 521 -40.99 21.42 -100.27
CA GLU A 521 -41.01 20.32 -101.25
C GLU A 521 -42.27 20.37 -102.14
N SER A 522 -43.42 20.73 -101.57
CA SER A 522 -44.66 21.00 -102.33
C SER A 522 -44.53 22.21 -103.26
N MET A 523 -43.92 23.31 -102.79
CA MET A 523 -43.67 24.49 -103.63
C MET A 523 -42.58 24.22 -104.69
N GLU A 524 -41.57 23.41 -104.39
CA GLU A 524 -40.56 22.98 -105.37
C GLU A 524 -41.18 22.06 -106.43
N LEU A 525 -42.10 21.17 -106.05
CA LEU A 525 -42.89 20.39 -107.01
C LEU A 525 -43.72 21.31 -107.92
N GLN A 526 -44.43 22.29 -107.36
CA GLN A 526 -45.17 23.29 -108.14
C GLN A 526 -44.24 24.10 -109.07
N ILE A 527 -43.08 24.54 -108.57
CA ILE A 527 -42.06 25.24 -109.38
C ILE A 527 -41.50 24.32 -110.47
N SER A 528 -41.34 23.03 -110.22
CA SER A 528 -40.88 22.06 -111.24
C SER A 528 -41.92 21.87 -112.35
N ILE A 529 -43.21 21.84 -112.00
CA ILE A 529 -44.33 21.78 -112.95
C ILE A 529 -44.43 23.09 -113.74
N MET A 530 -44.31 24.24 -113.08
CA MET A 530 -44.30 25.54 -113.75
C MET A 530 -43.06 25.74 -114.63
N ARG A 531 -41.88 25.22 -114.23
CA ARG A 531 -40.68 25.19 -115.06
C ARG A 531 -40.86 24.28 -116.26
N ARG A 532 -41.46 23.09 -116.10
CA ARG A 532 -41.76 22.20 -117.23
C ARG A 532 -42.73 22.87 -118.21
N ARG A 533 -43.83 23.45 -117.71
CA ARG A 533 -44.78 24.25 -118.53
C ARG A 533 -44.13 25.46 -119.19
N LEU A 534 -43.19 26.12 -118.52
CA LEU A 534 -42.41 27.21 -119.10
C LEU A 534 -41.42 26.68 -120.16
N SER A 535 -40.84 25.50 -119.98
CA SER A 535 -40.00 24.83 -120.99
C SER A 535 -40.82 24.41 -122.21
N GLU A 536 -41.99 23.80 -122.02
CA GLU A 536 -42.95 23.46 -123.09
C GLU A 536 -43.37 24.74 -123.85
N ALA A 537 -43.78 25.80 -123.13
CA ALA A 537 -44.09 27.10 -123.71
C ALA A 537 -42.87 27.83 -124.30
N GLN A 538 -41.66 27.48 -123.89
CA GLN A 538 -40.42 27.99 -124.48
C GLN A 538 -40.01 27.19 -125.72
N GLU A 539 -40.20 25.88 -125.81
CA GLU A 539 -40.03 25.12 -127.05
C GLU A 539 -40.97 25.67 -128.14
N HIS A 540 -42.21 26.01 -127.77
CA HIS A 540 -43.16 26.74 -128.62
C HIS A 540 -42.75 28.19 -128.96
N ARG A 541 -41.69 28.74 -128.35
CA ARG A 541 -41.11 30.05 -128.68
C ARG A 541 -39.67 29.99 -129.21
N PHE A 542 -38.94 28.90 -129.03
CA PHE A 542 -37.54 28.75 -129.44
C PHE A 542 -37.37 28.62 -130.96
N GLN A 543 -38.46 28.41 -131.71
CA GLN A 543 -38.49 28.60 -133.17
C GLN A 543 -38.19 30.04 -133.60
N THR A 544 -38.29 31.04 -132.70
CA THR A 544 -37.85 32.42 -132.95
C THR A 544 -37.15 33.02 -131.73
N THR A 545 -35.81 32.92 -131.69
CA THR A 545 -34.98 33.58 -130.66
C THR A 545 -34.02 34.63 -131.22
N THR A 546 -33.91 35.75 -130.50
CA THR A 546 -32.64 36.46 -130.23
C THR A 546 -32.86 37.42 -129.04
N PRO A 547 -31.81 37.85 -128.31
CA PRO A 547 -31.95 38.26 -126.91
C PRO A 547 -31.99 39.78 -126.65
N ALA A 548 -32.63 40.15 -125.55
CA ALA A 548 -32.62 41.47 -124.92
C ALA A 548 -32.99 41.32 -123.42
N SER A 549 -32.50 42.12 -122.47
CA SER A 549 -31.47 43.18 -122.51
C SER A 549 -30.85 43.38 -121.12
N HIS A 550 -29.74 44.12 -121.04
CA HIS A 550 -29.24 44.67 -119.77
C HIS A 550 -30.29 45.63 -119.18
N THR A 551 -30.69 45.42 -117.92
CA THR A 551 -31.68 46.26 -117.23
C THR A 551 -31.21 46.59 -115.79
N PRO A 552 -31.59 47.74 -115.21
CA PRO A 552 -31.02 48.23 -113.93
C PRO A 552 -31.20 47.28 -112.73
N THR A 553 -32.16 46.37 -112.82
CA THR A 553 -32.46 45.29 -111.87
C THR A 553 -31.24 44.43 -111.49
N THR A 554 -30.25 44.29 -112.38
CA THR A 554 -29.03 43.51 -112.09
C THR A 554 -28.15 44.16 -111.01
N LEU A 555 -28.16 45.50 -110.87
CA LEU A 555 -27.41 46.19 -109.81
C LEU A 555 -28.07 45.98 -108.45
N ALA A 556 -29.40 46.08 -108.37
CA ALA A 556 -30.15 45.78 -107.14
C ALA A 556 -30.04 44.30 -106.73
N ALA A 557 -29.97 43.38 -107.69
CA ALA A 557 -29.67 41.97 -107.44
C ALA A 557 -28.23 41.80 -106.89
N SER A 558 -27.24 42.43 -107.52
CA SER A 558 -25.84 42.41 -107.08
C SER A 558 -25.65 43.00 -105.69
N GLU A 559 -26.36 44.07 -105.31
CA GLU A 559 -26.36 44.59 -103.95
C GLU A 559 -27.01 43.65 -102.94
N LYS A 560 -28.12 43.01 -103.30
CA LYS A 560 -28.79 42.01 -102.44
C LYS A 560 -27.90 40.78 -102.23
N GLU A 561 -27.14 40.38 -103.25
CA GLU A 561 -26.16 39.31 -103.19
C GLU A 561 -24.90 39.70 -102.40
N ARG A 562 -24.36 40.91 -102.60
CA ARG A 562 -23.29 41.51 -101.78
C ARG A 562 -23.67 41.53 -100.30
N ASN A 563 -24.91 41.91 -99.98
CA ASN A 563 -25.43 41.92 -98.61
C ASN A 563 -25.69 40.50 -98.05
N ARG A 564 -26.03 39.52 -98.90
CA ARG A 564 -26.13 38.10 -98.52
C ARG A 564 -24.75 37.52 -98.19
N LEU A 565 -23.77 37.74 -99.05
CA LEU A 565 -22.39 37.34 -98.86
C LEU A 565 -21.77 38.01 -97.63
N ALA A 566 -22.04 39.31 -97.40
CA ALA A 566 -21.61 40.00 -96.18
C ALA A 566 -22.18 39.38 -94.90
N LYS A 567 -23.46 38.98 -94.90
CA LYS A 567 -24.07 38.25 -93.76
C LYS A 567 -23.46 36.86 -93.57
N GLN A 568 -23.20 36.12 -94.64
CA GLN A 568 -22.53 34.81 -94.55
C GLN A 568 -21.10 34.96 -94.02
N LEU A 569 -20.35 35.96 -94.49
CA LEU A 569 -18.98 36.25 -94.04
C LEU A 569 -18.97 36.64 -92.56
N GLN A 570 -19.91 37.48 -92.13
CA GLN A 570 -20.10 37.83 -90.71
C GLN A 570 -20.42 36.59 -89.86
N GLN A 571 -21.37 35.75 -90.27
CA GLN A 571 -21.73 34.54 -89.53
C GLN A 571 -20.56 33.54 -89.47
N THR A 572 -19.79 33.35 -90.55
CA THR A 572 -18.57 32.52 -90.51
C THR A 572 -17.46 33.07 -89.61
N ARG A 573 -17.44 34.39 -89.32
CA ARG A 573 -16.54 34.96 -88.30
C ARG A 573 -17.03 34.62 -86.90
N GLU A 574 -18.31 34.86 -86.63
CA GLU A 574 -18.94 34.54 -85.34
C GLU A 574 -18.79 33.04 -85.00
N ASP A 575 -18.95 32.15 -85.98
CA ASP A 575 -18.75 30.71 -85.79
C ASP A 575 -17.26 30.34 -85.64
N ALA A 576 -16.34 31.02 -86.32
CA ALA A 576 -14.90 30.83 -86.12
C ALA A 576 -14.43 31.34 -84.74
N ASP A 577 -15.05 32.38 -84.18
CA ASP A 577 -14.74 32.90 -82.86
C ASP A 577 -15.29 32.00 -81.74
N LYS A 578 -16.51 31.47 -81.88
CA LYS A 578 -17.04 30.41 -80.99
C LYS A 578 -16.11 29.18 -80.94
N LEU A 579 -15.61 28.74 -82.09
CA LEU A 579 -14.65 27.62 -82.18
C LEU A 579 -13.30 27.95 -81.52
N ARG A 580 -12.86 29.22 -81.53
CA ARG A 580 -11.66 29.66 -80.79
C ARG A 580 -11.89 29.62 -79.28
N GLU A 581 -13.04 30.11 -78.80
CA GLU A 581 -13.44 30.04 -77.39
C GLU A 581 -13.51 28.59 -76.91
N GLU A 582 -14.13 27.70 -77.68
CA GLU A 582 -14.19 26.26 -77.37
C GLU A 582 -12.80 25.61 -77.33
N ILE A 583 -11.90 25.94 -78.27
CA ILE A 583 -10.50 25.47 -78.25
C ILE A 583 -9.75 25.96 -77.00
N VAL A 584 -10.01 27.18 -76.52
CA VAL A 584 -9.41 27.69 -75.27
C VAL A 584 -9.98 26.95 -74.05
N LEU A 585 -11.30 26.75 -73.99
CA LEU A 585 -11.97 26.02 -72.92
C LEU A 585 -11.50 24.55 -72.83
N LEU A 586 -11.35 23.87 -73.98
CA LEU A 586 -10.84 22.50 -74.07
C LEU A 586 -9.37 22.41 -73.64
N LYS A 587 -8.54 23.42 -73.97
CA LYS A 587 -7.16 23.50 -73.49
C LYS A 587 -7.08 23.70 -71.98
N ALA A 588 -7.95 24.54 -71.40
CA ALA A 588 -8.03 24.72 -69.95
C ALA A 588 -8.40 23.41 -69.25
N ARG A 589 -9.46 22.73 -69.69
CA ARG A 589 -9.89 21.41 -69.18
C ARG A 589 -8.83 20.33 -69.34
N LEU A 590 -8.02 20.37 -70.41
CA LEU A 590 -6.92 19.42 -70.61
C LEU A 590 -5.76 19.66 -69.62
N LEU A 591 -5.44 20.92 -69.32
CA LEU A 591 -4.44 21.28 -68.30
C LEU A 591 -4.92 20.92 -66.89
N GLU A 592 -6.19 21.18 -66.59
CA GLU A 592 -6.88 20.79 -65.35
C GLU A 592 -6.83 19.26 -65.15
N SER A 593 -7.28 18.48 -66.15
CA SER A 593 -7.19 17.02 -66.13
C SER A 593 -5.75 16.49 -66.07
N SER A 594 -4.76 17.25 -66.55
CA SER A 594 -3.34 16.91 -66.39
C SER A 594 -2.82 17.22 -64.98
N HIS A 595 -3.33 18.27 -64.33
CA HIS A 595 -3.04 18.58 -62.93
C HIS A 595 -3.63 17.51 -62.00
N ASP A 596 -4.89 17.13 -62.21
CA ASP A 596 -5.57 16.07 -61.42
C ASP A 596 -4.85 14.72 -61.50
N LYS A 597 -4.30 14.37 -62.67
CA LYS A 597 -3.49 13.15 -62.81
C LYS A 597 -2.18 13.25 -62.03
N LEU A 598 -1.54 14.42 -62.00
CA LEU A 598 -0.32 14.62 -61.22
C LEU A 598 -0.58 14.61 -59.71
N THR A 599 -1.69 15.20 -59.25
CA THR A 599 -2.09 15.13 -57.84
C THR A 599 -2.55 13.72 -57.45
N GLN A 600 -3.28 13.00 -58.31
CA GLN A 600 -3.63 11.59 -58.06
C GLN A 600 -2.38 10.69 -57.96
N ILE A 601 -1.37 10.92 -58.80
CA ILE A 601 -0.08 10.21 -58.74
C ILE A 601 0.69 10.55 -57.44
N SER A 602 0.68 11.81 -56.99
CA SER A 602 1.36 12.19 -55.74
C SER A 602 0.66 11.60 -54.51
N HIS A 603 -0.68 11.63 -54.44
CA HIS A 603 -1.46 10.95 -53.40
C HIS A 603 -1.25 9.42 -53.43
N SER A 604 -1.23 8.80 -54.62
CA SER A 604 -0.91 7.37 -54.77
C SER A 604 0.50 7.02 -54.27
N LYS A 605 1.47 7.92 -54.42
CA LYS A 605 2.83 7.73 -53.89
C LYS A 605 2.85 7.89 -52.36
N ALA A 606 2.18 8.92 -51.84
CA ALA A 606 2.06 9.15 -50.40
C ALA A 606 1.37 7.97 -49.68
N LEU A 607 0.26 7.48 -50.22
CA LEU A 607 -0.48 6.33 -49.71
C LEU A 607 0.40 5.07 -49.66
N ARG A 608 1.19 4.79 -50.71
CA ARG A 608 2.16 3.68 -50.69
C ARG A 608 3.24 3.84 -49.62
N THR A 609 3.76 5.04 -49.39
CA THR A 609 4.72 5.28 -48.30
C THR A 609 4.10 5.25 -46.90
N ALA A 610 2.78 5.47 -46.78
CA ALA A 610 2.05 5.23 -45.53
C ALA A 610 1.82 3.73 -45.31
N GLN A 611 1.45 2.99 -46.36
CA GLN A 611 1.27 1.54 -46.34
C GLN A 611 2.55 0.83 -45.86
N THR A 612 3.72 1.12 -46.46
CA THR A 612 4.97 0.47 -46.05
C THR A 612 5.34 0.75 -44.60
N ARG A 613 5.03 1.96 -44.09
CA ARG A 613 5.22 2.30 -42.66
C ARG A 613 4.24 1.55 -41.75
N LEU A 614 2.99 1.36 -42.18
CA LEU A 614 2.01 0.55 -41.46
C LEU A 614 2.47 -0.92 -41.37
N ASP A 615 3.01 -1.46 -42.46
CA ASP A 615 3.54 -2.82 -42.53
C ASP A 615 4.79 -2.97 -41.63
N GLU A 616 5.71 -1.99 -41.65
CA GLU A 616 6.87 -1.91 -40.76
C GLU A 616 6.48 -1.84 -39.27
N LEU A 617 5.53 -0.98 -38.92
CA LEU A 617 5.00 -0.85 -37.55
C LEU A 617 4.29 -2.13 -37.09
N SER A 618 3.52 -2.76 -37.97
CA SER A 618 2.82 -4.02 -37.69
C SER A 618 3.82 -5.16 -37.42
N ARG A 619 4.92 -5.21 -38.17
CA ARG A 619 6.02 -6.15 -37.94
C ARG A 619 6.70 -5.89 -36.59
N MET A 620 7.09 -4.64 -36.30
CA MET A 620 7.71 -4.31 -35.00
C MET A 620 6.78 -4.61 -33.81
N HIS A 621 5.47 -4.40 -33.96
CA HIS A 621 4.48 -4.73 -32.94
C HIS A 621 4.39 -6.24 -32.68
N GLU A 622 4.38 -7.11 -33.71
CA GLU A 622 4.40 -8.56 -33.48
C GLU A 622 5.76 -9.04 -32.95
N GLU A 623 6.88 -8.46 -33.38
CA GLU A 623 8.22 -8.73 -32.81
C GLU A 623 8.28 -8.37 -31.31
N GLN A 624 7.77 -7.20 -30.93
CA GLN A 624 7.68 -6.76 -29.53
C GLN A 624 6.73 -7.66 -28.71
N LYS A 625 5.58 -8.03 -29.28
CA LYS A 625 4.61 -8.98 -28.67
C LYS A 625 5.19 -10.38 -28.48
N GLN A 626 6.00 -10.87 -29.41
CA GLN A 626 6.74 -12.12 -29.24
C GLN A 626 7.82 -12.01 -28.16
N ASN A 627 8.55 -10.90 -28.08
CA ASN A 627 9.53 -10.71 -27.01
C ASN A 627 8.87 -10.56 -25.63
N ASN A 628 7.75 -9.84 -25.51
CA ASN A 628 6.95 -9.78 -24.28
C ASN A 628 6.49 -11.18 -23.82
N ARG A 629 6.06 -12.05 -24.76
CA ARG A 629 5.72 -13.45 -24.46
C ARG A 629 6.93 -14.25 -23.94
N LYS A 630 8.14 -14.05 -24.50
CA LYS A 630 9.38 -14.69 -23.99
C LYS A 630 9.68 -14.22 -22.57
N MET A 631 9.70 -12.91 -22.33
CA MET A 631 9.94 -12.32 -21.00
C MET A 631 8.91 -12.81 -19.95
N GLN A 632 7.65 -13.00 -20.34
CA GLN A 632 6.63 -13.60 -19.47
C GLN A 632 6.93 -15.07 -19.14
N LEU A 633 7.33 -15.88 -20.11
CA LEU A 633 7.70 -17.29 -19.87
C LEU A 633 8.96 -17.42 -19.00
N GLU A 634 9.96 -16.56 -19.22
CA GLU A 634 11.17 -16.47 -18.39
C GLU A 634 10.84 -16.04 -16.96
N LEU A 635 9.94 -15.07 -16.77
CA LEU A 635 9.46 -14.64 -15.47
C LEU A 635 8.72 -15.77 -14.72
N GLU A 636 7.81 -16.50 -15.39
CA GLU A 636 7.12 -17.64 -14.77
C GLU A 636 8.08 -18.80 -14.45
N HIS A 637 9.08 -19.06 -15.29
CA HIS A 637 10.13 -20.03 -15.00
C HIS A 637 10.96 -19.64 -13.76
N CYS A 638 11.34 -18.36 -13.65
CA CYS A 638 12.02 -17.82 -12.47
C CYS A 638 11.15 -17.88 -11.20
N LYS A 639 9.87 -17.48 -11.27
CA LYS A 639 8.90 -17.63 -10.17
C LYS A 639 8.82 -19.08 -9.69
N LYS A 640 8.67 -20.03 -10.62
CA LYS A 640 8.60 -21.46 -10.30
C LYS A 640 9.89 -21.97 -9.65
N ARG A 641 11.06 -21.55 -10.13
CA ARG A 641 12.36 -21.87 -9.53
C ARG A 641 12.43 -21.37 -8.08
N TYR A 642 12.18 -20.07 -7.85
CA TYR A 642 12.20 -19.50 -6.50
C TYR A 642 11.17 -20.14 -5.56
N SER A 643 9.95 -20.43 -6.04
CA SER A 643 8.95 -21.15 -5.24
C SER A 643 9.42 -22.56 -4.83
N THR A 644 10.09 -23.28 -5.73
CA THR A 644 10.66 -24.61 -5.45
C THR A 644 11.84 -24.52 -4.46
N GLU A 645 12.62 -23.45 -4.53
CA GLU A 645 13.78 -23.21 -3.67
C GLU A 645 13.35 -22.78 -2.25
N VAL A 646 12.34 -21.91 -2.14
CA VAL A 646 11.68 -21.56 -0.87
C VAL A 646 11.06 -22.79 -0.21
N GLY A 647 10.38 -23.66 -0.96
CA GLY A 647 9.81 -24.90 -0.42
C GLY A 647 10.89 -25.81 0.20
N LYS A 648 12.03 -25.99 -0.48
CA LYS A 648 13.16 -26.77 0.08
C LYS A 648 13.77 -26.14 1.32
N LEU A 649 13.89 -24.81 1.38
CA LEU A 649 14.37 -24.10 2.56
C LEU A 649 13.38 -24.20 3.73
N GLN A 650 12.07 -24.25 3.46
CA GLN A 650 11.03 -24.52 4.45
C GLN A 650 11.13 -25.97 4.98
N GLU A 651 11.21 -26.97 4.09
CA GLU A 651 11.42 -28.39 4.46
C GLU A 651 12.68 -28.57 5.34
N GLN A 652 13.80 -27.96 4.97
CA GLN A 652 15.04 -27.98 5.77
C GLN A 652 14.87 -27.28 7.13
N THR A 653 14.14 -26.16 7.17
CA THR A 653 13.86 -25.45 8.43
C THR A 653 12.96 -26.27 9.35
N GLU A 654 11.96 -26.96 8.82
CA GLU A 654 11.09 -27.86 9.58
C GLU A 654 11.84 -29.09 10.09
N GLN A 655 12.72 -29.69 9.28
CA GLN A 655 13.61 -30.78 9.71
C GLN A 655 14.52 -30.34 10.87
N LEU A 656 15.21 -29.20 10.74
CA LEU A 656 16.05 -28.65 11.82
C LEU A 656 15.25 -28.30 13.09
N GLN A 657 14.00 -27.86 12.96
CA GLN A 657 13.11 -27.64 14.11
C GLN A 657 12.67 -28.96 14.78
N GLN A 658 12.45 -30.04 14.01
CA GLN A 658 12.15 -31.36 14.56
C GLN A 658 13.37 -31.98 15.25
N GLU A 659 14.56 -31.86 14.65
CA GLU A 659 15.81 -32.26 15.29
C GLU A 659 16.06 -31.49 16.59
N LEU A 660 15.89 -30.15 16.56
CA LEU A 660 16.07 -29.32 17.76
C LEU A 660 15.13 -29.74 18.89
N LYS A 661 13.84 -29.98 18.61
CA LYS A 661 12.86 -30.50 19.59
C LYS A 661 13.31 -31.83 20.18
N SER A 662 13.68 -32.80 19.33
CA SER A 662 14.18 -34.11 19.77
C SER A 662 15.44 -34.00 20.63
N LYS A 663 16.36 -33.06 20.31
CA LYS A 663 17.55 -32.80 21.14
C LYS A 663 17.19 -32.14 22.47
N THR A 664 16.23 -31.22 22.53
CA THR A 664 15.75 -30.67 23.82
C THR A 664 15.05 -31.71 24.68
N GLU A 665 14.21 -32.58 24.08
CA GLU A 665 13.54 -33.68 24.79
C GLU A 665 14.55 -34.68 25.36
N ALA A 666 15.58 -35.05 24.59
CA ALA A 666 16.67 -35.92 25.04
C ALA A 666 17.52 -35.27 26.15
N LEU A 667 17.78 -33.97 26.07
CA LEU A 667 18.51 -33.22 27.09
C LEU A 667 17.69 -33.10 28.38
N GLU A 668 16.39 -32.84 28.31
CA GLU A 668 15.51 -32.88 29.48
C GLU A 668 15.43 -34.27 30.11
N ALA A 669 15.34 -35.33 29.31
CA ALA A 669 15.38 -36.70 29.82
C ALA A 669 16.71 -37.00 30.55
N SER A 670 17.84 -36.55 30.00
CA SER A 670 19.15 -36.65 30.65
C SER A 670 19.18 -35.87 31.97
N ARG A 671 18.67 -34.63 31.99
CA ARG A 671 18.66 -33.78 33.20
C ARG A 671 17.79 -34.38 34.31
N ARG A 672 16.63 -34.93 33.98
CA ARG A 672 15.76 -35.64 34.93
C ARG A 672 16.42 -36.92 35.48
N SER A 673 17.20 -37.63 34.65
CA SER A 673 17.98 -38.77 35.10
C SER A 673 19.15 -38.37 36.01
N GLU A 674 19.78 -37.23 35.76
CA GLU A 674 20.83 -36.65 36.61
C GLU A 674 20.27 -36.20 37.97
N GLU A 675 19.14 -35.48 37.96
CA GLU A 675 18.37 -35.12 39.17
C GLU A 675 18.06 -36.36 40.02
N GLN A 676 17.54 -37.43 39.41
CA GLN A 676 17.24 -38.69 40.11
C GLN A 676 18.48 -39.39 40.69
N LEU A 677 19.62 -39.34 40.00
CA LEU A 677 20.88 -39.91 40.50
C LEU A 677 21.46 -39.09 41.66
N LEU A 678 21.32 -37.76 41.63
CA LEU A 678 21.72 -36.87 42.72
C LEU A 678 20.83 -37.04 43.95
N ASP A 679 19.50 -37.16 43.77
CA ASP A 679 18.56 -37.48 44.84
C ASP A 679 18.87 -38.84 45.49
N PHE A 680 19.15 -39.87 44.67
CA PHE A 680 19.53 -41.19 45.17
C PHE A 680 20.86 -41.17 45.93
N ARG A 681 21.86 -40.43 45.43
CA ARG A 681 23.15 -40.21 46.08
C ARG A 681 23.01 -39.51 47.44
N ALA A 682 22.18 -38.46 47.51
CA ALA A 682 21.87 -37.77 48.76
C ALA A 682 21.08 -38.65 49.75
N LEU A 683 20.17 -39.48 49.24
CA LEU A 683 19.44 -40.47 50.04
C LEU A 683 20.39 -41.52 50.64
N LEU A 684 21.33 -42.06 49.87
CA LEU A 684 22.34 -42.99 50.37
C LEU A 684 23.22 -42.36 51.45
N ALA A 685 23.78 -41.17 51.19
CA ALA A 685 24.63 -40.47 52.15
C ALA A 685 23.90 -40.23 53.50
N ARG A 686 22.62 -39.83 53.45
CA ARG A 686 21.77 -39.67 54.64
C ARG A 686 21.54 -40.99 55.39
N HIS A 687 21.29 -42.11 54.69
CA HIS A 687 21.11 -43.42 55.32
C HIS A 687 22.41 -43.97 55.94
N LEU A 688 23.58 -43.54 55.44
CA LEU A 688 24.89 -43.88 55.98
C LEU A 688 25.35 -42.94 57.12
N GLY A 689 24.51 -41.97 57.51
CA GLY A 689 24.79 -41.02 58.59
C GLY A 689 25.87 -39.97 58.26
N LEU A 690 26.09 -39.69 56.97
CA LEU A 690 27.04 -38.67 56.51
C LEU A 690 26.35 -37.29 56.49
N ASP A 691 27.05 -36.24 56.94
CA ASP A 691 26.50 -34.86 56.94
C ASP A 691 26.30 -34.38 55.50
N CYS A 692 25.02 -34.20 55.13
CA CYS A 692 24.59 -33.76 53.82
C CYS A 692 24.12 -32.29 53.80
N GLU A 693 24.16 -31.59 54.93
CA GLU A 693 23.57 -30.25 55.08
C GLU A 693 24.57 -29.13 54.79
N HIS A 694 25.86 -29.35 55.02
CA HIS A 694 26.88 -28.30 54.98
C HIS A 694 28.00 -28.50 53.96
N LEU A 695 28.19 -29.72 53.42
CA LEU A 695 29.21 -30.01 52.42
C LEU A 695 28.78 -31.14 51.47
N SER A 696 29.29 -31.14 50.24
CA SER A 696 29.03 -32.22 49.29
C SER A 696 29.87 -33.46 49.65
N VAL A 697 29.23 -34.45 50.28
CA VAL A 697 29.84 -35.75 50.62
C VAL A 697 30.56 -36.36 49.40
N PRO A 698 31.87 -36.68 49.48
CA PRO A 698 32.60 -37.34 48.40
C PRO A 698 32.16 -38.79 48.17
N ASP A 699 32.16 -39.25 46.91
CA ASP A 699 31.67 -40.59 46.56
C ASP A 699 32.50 -41.72 47.17
N TYR A 700 33.80 -41.50 47.39
CA TYR A 700 34.64 -42.49 48.08
C TYR A 700 34.23 -42.70 49.54
N GLU A 701 33.63 -41.71 50.20
CA GLU A 701 33.16 -41.84 51.60
C GLU A 701 31.88 -42.65 51.66
N ILE A 702 30.95 -42.40 50.74
CA ILE A 702 29.74 -43.22 50.54
C ILE A 702 30.15 -44.67 50.28
N LEU A 703 31.06 -44.91 49.33
CA LEU A 703 31.54 -46.26 48.99
C LEU A 703 32.24 -46.95 50.18
N VAL A 704 33.11 -46.24 50.92
CA VAL A 704 33.80 -46.81 52.09
C VAL A 704 32.85 -47.14 53.24
N GLN A 705 31.78 -46.37 53.46
CA GLN A 705 30.78 -46.72 54.48
C GLN A 705 29.88 -47.88 54.03
N VAL A 706 29.52 -47.97 52.74
CA VAL A 706 28.82 -49.14 52.18
C VAL A 706 29.68 -50.40 52.30
N ASP A 707 30.96 -50.34 51.92
CA ASP A 707 31.87 -51.49 51.97
C ASP A 707 32.09 -52.00 53.41
N LYS A 708 32.22 -51.09 54.39
CA LYS A 708 32.22 -51.45 55.82
C LYS A 708 30.91 -52.11 56.25
N LEU A 709 29.76 -51.61 55.81
CA LEU A 709 28.45 -52.15 56.18
C LEU A 709 28.21 -53.53 55.55
N VAL A 710 28.64 -53.73 54.29
CA VAL A 710 28.66 -55.05 53.63
C VAL A 710 29.60 -56.01 54.34
N THR A 711 30.81 -55.56 54.70
CA THR A 711 31.80 -56.37 55.43
C THR A 711 31.31 -56.75 56.82
N ALA A 712 30.69 -55.81 57.55
CA ALA A 712 30.09 -56.06 58.86
C ALA A 712 28.93 -57.06 58.75
N HIS A 713 28.04 -56.91 57.77
CA HIS A 713 26.94 -57.85 57.55
C HIS A 713 27.44 -59.24 57.12
N GLN A 714 28.49 -59.32 56.28
CA GLN A 714 29.15 -60.60 55.98
C GLN A 714 29.79 -61.23 57.23
N ALA A 715 30.38 -60.43 58.13
CA ALA A 715 30.88 -60.93 59.39
C ALA A 715 29.76 -61.44 60.31
N GLU A 716 28.62 -60.74 60.39
CA GLU A 716 27.41 -61.19 61.11
C GLU A 716 26.85 -62.50 60.53
N VAL A 717 26.71 -62.60 59.21
CA VAL A 717 26.24 -63.82 58.53
C VAL A 717 27.22 -64.98 58.72
N ASN A 718 28.53 -64.74 58.62
CA ASN A 718 29.54 -65.76 58.90
C ASN A 718 29.54 -66.20 60.38
N ASN A 719 29.33 -65.26 61.31
CA ASN A 719 29.16 -65.54 62.73
C ASN A 719 27.88 -66.36 62.98
N PHE A 720 26.76 -66.02 62.35
CA PHE A 720 25.50 -66.76 62.43
C PHE A 720 25.64 -68.18 61.90
N ILE A 721 26.26 -68.36 60.72
CA ILE A 721 26.56 -69.68 60.16
C ILE A 721 27.50 -70.48 61.09
N THR A 722 28.40 -69.81 61.81
CA THR A 722 29.33 -70.45 62.75
C THR A 722 28.66 -70.83 64.07
N THR A 723 27.78 -69.99 64.61
CA THR A 723 26.97 -70.31 65.80
C THR A 723 25.90 -71.35 65.48
N GLU A 724 25.30 -71.33 64.29
CA GLU A 724 24.41 -72.39 63.82
C GLU A 724 25.15 -73.73 63.73
N LYS A 725 26.34 -73.77 63.12
CA LYS A 725 27.20 -74.97 63.10
C LYS A 725 27.58 -75.43 64.51
N ALA A 726 27.91 -74.51 65.41
CA ALA A 726 28.21 -74.85 66.81
C ALA A 726 26.98 -75.42 67.53
N LEU A 727 25.78 -74.86 67.31
CA LEU A 727 24.52 -75.37 67.84
C LEU A 727 24.15 -76.72 67.24
N GLN A 728 24.39 -76.95 65.94
CA GLN A 728 24.25 -78.27 65.30
C GLN A 728 25.24 -79.29 65.90
N MET A 729 26.49 -78.90 66.17
CA MET A 729 27.46 -79.77 66.86
C MET A 729 27.05 -80.06 68.31
N VAL A 730 26.55 -79.08 69.06
CA VAL A 730 26.02 -79.29 70.42
C VAL A 730 24.77 -80.18 70.40
N HIS A 731 23.86 -79.99 69.43
CA HIS A 731 22.67 -80.84 69.24
C HIS A 731 23.04 -82.29 68.87
N ASN A 732 24.04 -82.47 68.01
CA ASN A 732 24.55 -83.78 67.63
C ASN A 732 25.29 -84.45 68.80
N ASN A 733 26.07 -83.69 69.59
CA ASN A 733 26.72 -84.21 70.79
C ASN A 733 25.71 -84.53 71.91
N TYR A 734 24.64 -83.74 72.05
CA TYR A 734 23.53 -84.04 72.97
C TYR A 734 22.77 -85.30 72.54
N LYS A 735 22.50 -85.45 71.23
CA LYS A 735 21.99 -86.70 70.65
C LYS A 735 22.94 -87.88 70.84
N ALA A 736 24.26 -87.69 70.77
CA ALA A 736 25.21 -88.77 71.05
C ALA A 736 25.28 -89.12 72.55
N ALA A 737 25.11 -88.14 73.44
CA ALA A 737 25.18 -88.33 74.89
C ALA A 737 23.89 -88.84 75.53
N HIS A 738 22.72 -88.66 74.88
CA HIS A 738 21.40 -89.07 75.40
C HIS A 738 20.61 -89.94 74.41
N GLY A 739 21.15 -90.25 73.23
CA GLY A 739 20.53 -91.07 72.19
C GLY A 739 21.11 -92.48 72.08
N ASP A 740 21.52 -93.06 73.21
CA ASP A 740 21.83 -94.50 73.32
C ASP A 740 21.07 -95.14 74.50
N PHE A 741 19.78 -94.77 74.61
CA PHE A 741 18.79 -95.49 75.41
C PHE A 741 17.77 -96.15 74.47
N PRO A 742 17.89 -97.45 74.18
CA PRO A 742 16.83 -98.20 73.53
C PRO A 742 15.67 -98.39 74.52
N GLN A 743 14.48 -97.88 74.18
CA GLN A 743 13.22 -98.31 74.79
C GLN A 743 12.36 -99.04 73.75
N GLN A 744 11.71 -100.09 74.23
CA GLN A 744 10.70 -100.89 73.53
C GLN A 744 9.32 -100.22 73.68
#